data_AF-A0A6H0V5K7-F1
#
_entry.id   AF-A0A6H0V5K7-F1
#
_cell.length_a   1.000
_cell.length_b   1.000
_cell.length_c   1.000
_cell.angle_alpha   90.00
_cell.angle_beta   90.00
_cell.angle_gamma   90.00
#
_symmetry.space_group_name_H-M   'P 1'
#
loop_
_entity.id
_entity.type
_entity.pdbx_description
1 polymer ?
#
loop_
_entity_poly.entity_id
_entity_poly.type
_entity_poly.pdbx_seq_one_letter_code
_entity_poly.pdbx_strand_id
1 'polypeptide(L)'
;MIRAKRNKLLKSLLVFSVSLVTAAIATSSIYLTRQKSDVDKQKGIEDEIVTPTLVDGVLILIKPENRSLGDQNIEQIQKTTINLVTLLPNEEKKVLVSFEIETTKNEEVTMDISDRIPENYEIDPELNKNFEGSKIVVKIGQVNEIYLKEIKPIPTTVFEFYNGENKIGSSVSFTIADKEELIRQYKTQIPEGYKLKTNQDGETVEPEINLGELNKIQIEPIHKEYRTTIIYKDKQDNVIHTQKDIITLDDAKVNPRNYLPQGYEFLEDAQQPQSVAELNAGKTYTFLIKKTVKVHSTVIIYQLDGVQKATHTFTTYGDNSSITLEQLKKFKPNNLEIKKDYNPSSIVIGSSNNVVPLEKPRLKNTTRLIFKEKDPEKVIQDISVTEFEDVQISLSSYIPNGYKLVEGASSDIRRGQDNTYFVELIEKPKPKPEPKPEPTPIVPKEEKTPEISEIISEGGTLINPESERYDKPTTMPNVERGAISGELLQSQKAKIQSIKNILSKLSSDPNYKFNADDLRPIYDTSNLSSDDANLFFERLSKLLNGATLKELGTYSAFPYPDLTAEQQKISFQSMMNAYLKNADEYFAKGQILVFGTDFTNPYPRWGFASDDDNPAYVRQKELAKKRGFAYSGTNAKYGRNGDQLAKGDYPGWSKKIVIDRKYYSNGKPPVWKTDSSGRQWIPDGGISVWEYTPNDDNFEGLKQGKQKMAFMDASNPNAVRDIITFLKKNPEITGLFIKNIGTKNPDQDITDILRNIPSQIKNLSLGFDTQKILGLGELRNKTFTQVELLTSLRNADDNIGDASLPRYNYGWGIDPIAFQNVSYVAHDWTATKGWDNQGSSSVYYGPIQFNVIRPGKDTSWDDVKKGFDLVLDTKKDWRVFNGQFGDQGYPIKIDLSETQFTSLKEINLRKHKFRVIKLPSSGSKFTLNIADLGKAQYSTILAAWGPTEKPKILFGDERTNQVYLKGTLSDLRSGGKWVPELQALLIGMKNIGTVKTIIVDSQDVLNVIKSSGAWDSSFTIKLASESNSNQGGFDFD
;
A
#
# COMPACT_ATOMS: atom_id res chain seq x y z
N MET A 1 -21.89 -65.08 11.86
CA MET A 1 -22.47 -66.17 11.02
C MET A 1 -22.83 -65.56 9.65
N ILE A 2 -22.62 -66.31 8.56
CA ILE A 2 -23.18 -66.20 7.17
C ILE A 2 -23.91 -64.88 6.78
N ARG A 3 -23.44 -64.02 5.86
CA ARG A 3 -23.40 -64.07 4.35
C ARG A 3 -24.75 -63.83 3.57
N ALA A 4 -24.89 -62.61 3.01
CA ALA A 4 -25.06 -62.27 1.57
C ALA A 4 -26.38 -62.44 0.73
N LYS A 5 -26.56 -61.47 -0.22
CA LYS A 5 -27.03 -61.53 -1.67
C LYS A 5 -28.49 -61.23 -2.15
N ARG A 6 -28.57 -60.39 -3.21
CA ARG A 6 -29.51 -60.36 -4.41
C ARG A 6 -30.98 -59.86 -4.22
N ASN A 7 -31.80 -59.37 -5.22
CA ASN A 7 -31.71 -59.06 -6.68
C ASN A 7 -32.96 -58.25 -7.23
N LYS A 8 -32.98 -57.81 -8.52
CA LYS A 8 -34.13 -57.39 -9.43
C LYS A 8 -34.74 -55.94 -9.34
N LEU A 9 -35.49 -55.34 -10.32
CA LEU A 9 -35.51 -55.29 -11.83
C LEU A 9 -36.53 -54.23 -12.44
N LEU A 10 -36.14 -53.51 -13.52
CA LEU A 10 -36.89 -53.17 -14.80
C LEU A 10 -38.12 -52.19 -14.89
N LYS A 11 -38.08 -51.22 -15.84
CA LYS A 11 -39.15 -50.60 -16.74
C LYS A 11 -38.79 -49.15 -17.23
N SER A 12 -39.60 -48.38 -18.01
CA SER A 12 -40.01 -48.44 -19.47
C SER A 12 -41.16 -47.42 -19.76
N LEU A 13 -41.46 -46.80 -20.93
CA LEU A 13 -40.86 -46.51 -22.26
C LEU A 13 -41.89 -45.68 -23.10
N LEU A 14 -41.55 -44.72 -24.01
CA LEU A 14 -42.46 -44.16 -25.06
C LEU A 14 -41.78 -43.35 -26.23
N VAL A 15 -42.55 -42.80 -27.19
CA VAL A 15 -42.23 -42.74 -28.66
C VAL A 15 -42.69 -41.43 -29.37
N PHE A 16 -42.05 -41.08 -30.52
CA PHE A 16 -42.60 -40.60 -31.84
C PHE A 16 -41.47 -39.89 -32.66
N SER A 17 -41.40 -39.80 -34.01
CA SER A 17 -41.97 -40.59 -35.13
C SER A 17 -41.48 -40.09 -36.53
N VAL A 18 -41.31 -40.99 -37.53
CA VAL A 18 -41.54 -40.79 -39.00
C VAL A 18 -40.61 -39.83 -39.82
N SER A 19 -40.24 -40.04 -41.11
CA SER A 19 -40.06 -41.22 -42.01
C SER A 19 -39.37 -40.80 -43.37
N LEU A 20 -39.45 -41.65 -44.44
CA LEU A 20 -39.15 -41.42 -45.89
C LEU A 20 -37.66 -41.49 -46.39
N VAL A 21 -37.32 -41.86 -47.65
CA VAL A 21 -37.82 -42.96 -48.55
C VAL A 21 -36.91 -43.25 -49.80
N THR A 22 -36.54 -44.53 -50.02
CA THR A 22 -36.11 -45.21 -51.31
C THR A 22 -34.81 -44.79 -52.06
N ALA A 23 -34.19 -45.62 -52.93
CA ALA A 23 -34.65 -46.86 -53.61
C ALA A 23 -33.58 -47.94 -53.96
N ALA A 24 -33.95 -49.24 -53.76
CA ALA A 24 -33.59 -50.47 -54.54
C ALA A 24 -32.09 -50.84 -54.75
N ILE A 25 -31.64 -51.93 -55.42
CA ILE A 25 -32.28 -53.10 -56.10
C ILE A 25 -31.72 -54.45 -55.49
N ALA A 26 -31.59 -55.58 -56.21
CA ALA A 26 -31.34 -56.93 -55.64
C ALA A 26 -30.76 -58.00 -56.62
N THR A 27 -30.25 -59.13 -56.07
CA THR A 27 -29.95 -60.47 -56.71
C THR A 27 -28.78 -60.54 -57.74
N SER A 28 -28.08 -61.65 -58.04
CA SER A 28 -28.37 -63.12 -57.88
C SER A 28 -27.10 -64.04 -57.86
N SER A 29 -27.26 -65.30 -57.39
CA SER A 29 -26.71 -66.58 -57.96
C SER A 29 -25.26 -67.09 -57.81
N ILE A 30 -25.16 -68.41 -57.49
CA ILE A 30 -24.21 -69.46 -57.98
C ILE A 30 -22.71 -69.31 -57.59
N TYR A 31 -22.07 -70.16 -56.75
CA TYR A 31 -21.85 -71.63 -56.73
C TYR A 31 -20.67 -72.12 -57.61
N LEU A 32 -19.56 -72.50 -56.96
CA LEU A 32 -18.51 -73.34 -57.55
C LEU A 32 -18.00 -74.39 -56.53
N THR A 33 -18.14 -75.66 -56.91
CA THR A 33 -17.68 -76.89 -56.24
C THR A 33 -16.34 -77.38 -56.82
N ARG A 34 -15.58 -78.37 -56.31
CA ARG A 34 -15.42 -79.17 -55.06
C ARG A 34 -14.52 -80.38 -55.47
N GLN A 35 -14.06 -81.21 -54.51
CA GLN A 35 -13.32 -82.49 -54.71
C GLN A 35 -11.80 -82.31 -54.96
N LYS A 36 -10.91 -83.26 -54.60
CA LYS A 36 -11.10 -84.63 -54.05
C LYS A 36 -9.85 -85.14 -53.32
N SER A 37 -10.05 -86.15 -52.44
CA SER A 37 -9.12 -87.23 -52.03
C SER A 37 -7.75 -86.88 -51.42
N ASP A 38 -7.05 -87.71 -50.64
CA ASP A 38 -7.24 -88.90 -49.76
C ASP A 38 -5.79 -89.48 -49.57
N VAL A 39 -5.62 -90.58 -48.81
CA VAL A 39 -4.46 -91.50 -48.80
C VAL A 39 -3.25 -91.18 -47.87
N ASP A 40 -3.29 -91.83 -46.71
CA ASP A 40 -2.26 -92.67 -46.06
C ASP A 40 -0.75 -92.31 -46.10
N LYS A 41 -0.18 -92.03 -44.91
CA LYS A 41 0.70 -92.92 -44.10
C LYS A 41 1.25 -92.12 -42.89
N GLN A 42 1.27 -92.57 -41.64
CA GLN A 42 1.66 -93.85 -41.00
C GLN A 42 3.20 -94.06 -40.91
N LYS A 43 3.67 -94.33 -39.68
CA LYS A 43 5.07 -94.53 -39.19
C LYS A 43 5.89 -93.25 -38.98
N GLY A 44 6.44 -92.95 -37.78
CA GLY A 44 6.16 -93.48 -36.42
C GLY A 44 7.43 -93.70 -35.57
N ILE A 45 7.20 -94.26 -34.36
CA ILE A 45 8.18 -94.87 -33.42
C ILE A 45 8.96 -93.89 -32.50
N GLU A 46 9.07 -94.29 -31.22
CA GLU A 46 9.94 -93.80 -30.12
C GLU A 46 9.73 -92.35 -29.58
N ASP A 47 9.80 -92.06 -28.26
CA ASP A 47 9.68 -92.94 -27.07
C ASP A 47 9.31 -92.11 -25.80
N GLU A 48 9.19 -92.73 -24.62
CA GLU A 48 8.80 -92.05 -23.36
C GLU A 48 9.83 -91.00 -22.87
N ILE A 49 9.38 -89.77 -22.58
CA ILE A 49 10.14 -88.78 -21.79
C ILE A 49 9.23 -88.05 -20.80
N VAL A 50 9.68 -87.97 -19.54
CA VAL A 50 8.99 -87.25 -18.44
C VAL A 50 9.09 -85.74 -18.65
N THR A 51 7.97 -85.02 -18.53
CA THR A 51 7.90 -83.57 -18.76
C THR A 51 8.53 -82.73 -17.64
N PRO A 52 9.56 -81.90 -17.91
CA PRO A 52 9.99 -80.84 -17.00
C PRO A 52 9.14 -79.57 -17.21
N THR A 53 8.76 -78.91 -16.12
CA THR A 53 8.02 -77.63 -16.18
C THR A 53 9.00 -76.48 -16.39
N LEU A 54 8.91 -75.79 -17.53
CA LEU A 54 9.60 -74.51 -17.73
C LEU A 54 8.86 -73.38 -16.99
N VAL A 55 9.63 -72.45 -16.43
CA VAL A 55 9.12 -71.20 -15.86
C VAL A 55 9.28 -70.09 -16.91
N ASP A 56 8.21 -69.37 -17.22
CA ASP A 56 8.25 -68.25 -18.16
C ASP A 56 9.25 -67.18 -17.71
N GLY A 57 10.07 -66.69 -18.65
CA GLY A 57 10.97 -65.54 -18.46
C GLY A 57 12.45 -65.85 -18.26
N VAL A 58 12.89 -67.12 -18.25
CA VAL A 58 14.33 -67.47 -18.09
C VAL A 58 14.97 -67.87 -19.42
N LEU A 59 16.02 -67.16 -19.83
CA LEU A 59 16.92 -67.55 -20.92
C LEU A 59 18.14 -68.30 -20.36
N ILE A 60 18.36 -69.53 -20.84
CA ILE A 60 19.53 -70.37 -20.50
C ILE A 60 20.50 -70.36 -21.69
N LEU A 61 21.74 -69.92 -21.46
CA LEU A 61 22.77 -69.82 -22.50
C LEU A 61 23.76 -71.01 -22.43
N ILE A 62 23.62 -71.99 -23.32
CA ILE A 62 24.54 -73.14 -23.41
C ILE A 62 25.64 -72.84 -24.44
N LYS A 63 26.89 -72.76 -24.00
CA LYS A 63 28.06 -72.56 -24.89
C LYS A 63 28.50 -73.90 -25.51
N PRO A 64 28.74 -74.02 -26.84
CA PRO A 64 28.86 -75.33 -27.50
C PRO A 64 30.11 -76.16 -27.17
N GLU A 65 31.13 -75.54 -26.59
CA GLU A 65 32.51 -76.04 -26.59
C GLU A 65 32.92 -76.89 -25.36
N ASN A 66 31.99 -77.15 -24.42
CA ASN A 66 32.23 -78.03 -23.27
C ASN A 66 31.21 -79.18 -23.20
N ARG A 67 31.54 -80.35 -23.76
CA ARG A 67 30.78 -81.60 -23.55
C ARG A 67 31.32 -82.35 -22.33
N SER A 68 30.74 -82.12 -21.16
CA SER A 68 30.99 -82.91 -19.94
C SER A 68 29.70 -83.12 -19.15
N LEU A 69 29.54 -84.30 -18.55
CA LEU A 69 28.36 -84.70 -17.75
C LEU A 69 28.56 -84.32 -16.27
N GLY A 70 28.77 -83.03 -15.99
CA GLY A 70 28.96 -82.52 -14.63
C GLY A 70 28.29 -81.16 -14.43
N ASP A 71 27.41 -81.07 -13.43
CA ASP A 71 26.68 -79.84 -13.09
C ASP A 71 27.60 -78.75 -12.53
N GLN A 72 27.98 -77.81 -13.39
CA GLN A 72 28.20 -76.39 -13.04
C GLN A 72 28.47 -75.56 -14.30
N ASN A 73 27.52 -74.66 -14.64
CA ASN A 73 27.66 -73.37 -15.34
C ASN A 73 26.33 -72.99 -16.04
N ILE A 74 25.34 -72.59 -15.24
CA ILE A 74 24.12 -71.92 -15.72
C ILE A 74 24.15 -70.48 -15.22
N GLU A 75 24.39 -69.53 -16.11
CA GLU A 75 24.22 -68.10 -15.81
C GLU A 75 22.75 -67.71 -16.06
N GLN A 76 22.06 -67.26 -15.02
CA GLN A 76 20.66 -66.81 -15.12
C GLN A 76 20.62 -65.32 -15.48
N ILE A 77 20.31 -65.00 -16.74
CA ILE A 77 20.11 -63.62 -17.20
C ILE A 77 18.75 -63.13 -16.70
N GLN A 78 18.71 -61.94 -16.11
CA GLN A 78 17.48 -61.25 -15.69
C GLN A 78 17.29 -59.95 -16.47
N LYS A 79 16.08 -59.79 -17.02
CA LYS A 79 15.60 -58.55 -17.65
C LYS A 79 14.97 -57.63 -16.60
N THR A 80 15.20 -56.33 -16.73
CA THR A 80 14.67 -55.30 -15.83
C THR A 80 14.20 -54.10 -16.65
N THR A 81 12.97 -53.64 -16.45
CA THR A 81 12.39 -52.53 -17.24
C THR A 81 12.49 -51.21 -16.46
N ILE A 82 12.88 -50.14 -17.15
CA ILE A 82 12.99 -48.79 -16.61
C ILE A 82 12.08 -47.86 -17.41
N ASN A 83 11.18 -47.16 -16.72
CA ASN A 83 10.23 -46.21 -17.28
C ASN A 83 10.57 -44.79 -16.80
N LEU A 84 10.94 -43.91 -17.73
CA LEU A 84 10.97 -42.47 -17.49
C LEU A 84 9.54 -41.94 -17.64
N VAL A 85 8.99 -41.37 -16.58
CA VAL A 85 7.59 -40.94 -16.48
C VAL A 85 7.48 -39.45 -16.16
N THR A 86 6.37 -38.83 -16.52
CA THR A 86 6.00 -37.49 -16.01
C THR A 86 4.57 -37.50 -15.50
N LEU A 87 4.26 -36.61 -14.55
CA LEU A 87 2.92 -36.45 -14.00
C LEU A 87 2.17 -35.37 -14.77
N LEU A 88 0.98 -35.73 -15.25
CA LEU A 88 0.05 -34.78 -15.87
C LEU A 88 -0.72 -33.99 -14.78
N PRO A 89 -1.32 -32.83 -15.10
CA PRO A 89 -2.03 -31.98 -14.13
C PRO A 89 -3.24 -32.61 -13.42
N ASN A 90 -3.64 -33.83 -13.83
CA ASN A 90 -4.69 -34.66 -13.23
C ASN A 90 -4.12 -35.85 -12.42
N GLU A 91 -2.83 -35.81 -12.06
CA GLU A 91 -2.08 -36.86 -11.36
C GLU A 91 -1.89 -38.17 -12.15
N GLU A 92 -2.31 -38.24 -13.43
CA GLU A 92 -2.05 -39.40 -14.28
C GLU A 92 -0.57 -39.46 -14.70
N LYS A 93 0.00 -40.67 -14.64
CA LYS A 93 1.37 -40.93 -15.10
C LYS A 93 1.41 -41.13 -16.61
N LYS A 94 2.26 -40.38 -17.31
CA LYS A 94 2.61 -40.60 -18.71
C LYS A 94 4.03 -41.15 -18.81
N VAL A 95 4.19 -42.34 -19.39
CA VAL A 95 5.53 -42.85 -19.77
C VAL A 95 6.03 -42.04 -20.97
N LEU A 96 7.24 -41.51 -20.85
CA LEU A 96 7.95 -40.75 -21.90
C LEU A 96 8.94 -41.64 -22.65
N VAL A 97 9.69 -42.48 -21.92
CA VAL A 97 10.65 -43.45 -22.46
C VAL A 97 10.56 -44.72 -21.63
N SER A 98 10.65 -45.88 -22.28
CA SER A 98 10.78 -47.18 -21.62
C SER A 98 11.93 -47.96 -22.26
N PHE A 99 12.77 -48.59 -21.46
CA PHE A 99 13.89 -49.43 -21.93
C PHE A 99 14.17 -50.59 -20.97
N GLU A 100 14.80 -51.65 -21.47
CA GLU A 100 15.24 -52.79 -20.67
C GLU A 100 16.75 -52.76 -20.45
N ILE A 101 17.18 -53.32 -19.31
CA ILE A 101 18.56 -53.74 -19.08
C ILE A 101 18.61 -55.24 -18.74
N GLU A 102 19.69 -55.90 -19.13
CA GLU A 102 19.97 -57.31 -18.82
C GLU A 102 21.19 -57.42 -17.92
N THR A 103 21.12 -58.30 -16.91
CA THR A 103 22.22 -58.54 -15.96
C THR A 103 22.30 -60.01 -15.55
N THR A 104 23.50 -60.46 -15.19
CA THR A 104 23.78 -61.77 -14.59
C THR A 104 24.06 -61.68 -13.07
N LYS A 105 23.86 -60.50 -12.46
CA LYS A 105 24.06 -60.24 -11.02
C LYS A 105 22.75 -59.91 -10.30
N ASN A 106 22.57 -60.46 -9.10
CA ASN A 106 21.43 -60.23 -8.19
C ASN A 106 21.57 -58.98 -7.29
N GLU A 107 22.38 -58.00 -7.69
CA GLU A 107 22.70 -56.80 -6.89
C GLU A 107 22.10 -55.55 -7.56
N GLU A 108 21.81 -54.49 -6.78
CA GLU A 108 21.30 -53.23 -7.34
C GLU A 108 22.35 -52.59 -8.28
N VAL A 109 21.90 -52.15 -9.46
CA VAL A 109 22.80 -51.61 -10.49
C VAL A 109 22.69 -50.09 -10.55
N THR A 110 23.80 -49.40 -10.28
CA THR A 110 23.90 -47.96 -10.52
C THR A 110 24.26 -47.68 -11.98
N MET A 111 23.46 -46.88 -12.68
CA MET A 111 23.73 -46.45 -14.06
C MET A 111 23.44 -44.95 -14.24
N ASP A 112 24.06 -44.33 -15.24
CA ASP A 112 23.73 -42.97 -15.68
C ASP A 112 22.66 -43.04 -16.78
N ILE A 113 21.70 -42.12 -16.77
CA ILE A 113 20.63 -42.02 -17.79
C ILE A 113 20.61 -40.69 -18.56
N SER A 114 21.68 -39.91 -18.51
CA SER A 114 21.77 -38.62 -19.23
C SER A 114 21.46 -38.74 -20.73
N ASP A 115 21.78 -39.87 -21.36
CA ASP A 115 21.53 -40.17 -22.78
C ASP A 115 20.16 -40.84 -23.04
N ARG A 116 19.28 -40.91 -22.02
CA ARG A 116 17.92 -41.44 -22.11
C ARG A 116 16.84 -40.40 -21.75
N ILE A 117 17.21 -39.28 -21.11
CA ILE A 117 16.29 -38.19 -20.78
C ILE A 117 15.87 -37.46 -22.08
N PRO A 118 14.57 -37.26 -22.37
CA PRO A 118 14.11 -36.51 -23.54
C PRO A 118 14.55 -35.05 -23.55
N GLU A 119 14.68 -34.46 -24.74
CA GLU A 119 14.90 -33.02 -24.89
C GLU A 119 13.77 -32.22 -24.21
N ASN A 120 14.14 -31.14 -23.51
CA ASN A 120 13.27 -30.31 -22.69
C ASN A 120 12.72 -30.99 -21.42
N TYR A 121 13.35 -32.07 -20.94
CA TYR A 121 13.03 -32.67 -19.63
C TYR A 121 14.30 -32.77 -18.75
N GLU A 122 14.11 -32.72 -17.43
CA GLU A 122 15.11 -33.00 -16.41
C GLU A 122 14.52 -33.88 -15.31
N ILE A 123 15.36 -34.52 -14.50
CA ILE A 123 14.92 -35.34 -13.36
C ILE A 123 14.28 -34.42 -12.30
N ASP A 124 13.15 -34.85 -11.74
CA ASP A 124 12.46 -34.16 -10.64
C ASP A 124 13.08 -34.56 -9.28
N PRO A 125 13.89 -33.73 -8.60
CA PRO A 125 14.55 -34.14 -7.37
C PRO A 125 13.60 -34.31 -6.17
N GLU A 126 12.38 -33.76 -6.22
CA GLU A 126 11.42 -33.88 -5.13
C GLU A 126 10.69 -35.23 -5.17
N LEU A 127 10.45 -35.76 -6.37
CA LEU A 127 9.87 -37.09 -6.57
C LEU A 127 10.94 -38.20 -6.56
N ASN A 128 12.17 -37.88 -6.98
CA ASN A 128 13.30 -38.81 -7.10
C ASN A 128 14.28 -38.68 -5.92
N LYS A 129 13.80 -38.90 -4.69
CA LYS A 129 14.56 -38.66 -3.43
C LYS A 129 15.76 -39.57 -3.16
N ASN A 130 15.97 -40.62 -3.97
CA ASN A 130 17.02 -41.62 -3.78
C ASN A 130 18.14 -41.53 -4.83
N PHE A 131 18.27 -40.38 -5.52
CA PHE A 131 19.03 -40.25 -6.75
C PHE A 131 19.95 -39.02 -6.73
N GLU A 132 21.14 -39.13 -7.33
CA GLU A 132 22.17 -38.09 -7.31
C GLU A 132 22.50 -37.64 -8.74
N GLY A 133 21.93 -36.50 -9.15
CA GLY A 133 22.03 -35.99 -10.51
C GLY A 133 21.39 -36.95 -11.52
N SER A 134 22.15 -37.35 -12.53
CA SER A 134 21.77 -38.28 -13.60
C SER A 134 21.87 -39.77 -13.24
N LYS A 135 22.38 -40.10 -12.05
CA LYS A 135 22.69 -41.48 -11.66
C LYS A 135 21.56 -42.13 -10.90
N ILE A 136 21.15 -43.29 -11.38
CA ILE A 136 20.02 -44.06 -10.90
C ILE A 136 20.45 -45.42 -10.34
N VAL A 137 19.85 -45.82 -9.22
CA VAL A 137 19.98 -47.18 -8.65
C VAL A 137 18.77 -47.99 -9.10
N VAL A 138 19.00 -49.08 -9.83
CA VAL A 138 17.96 -49.90 -10.47
C VAL A 138 17.80 -51.22 -9.72
N LYS A 139 16.56 -51.54 -9.36
CA LYS A 139 16.18 -52.81 -8.73
C LYS A 139 15.90 -53.88 -9.78
N ILE A 140 16.76 -54.90 -9.80
CA ILE A 140 16.76 -55.96 -10.80
C ILE A 140 15.51 -56.84 -10.70
N GLY A 141 14.98 -57.26 -11.85
CA GLY A 141 13.78 -58.09 -11.97
C GLY A 141 12.46 -57.35 -11.67
N GLN A 142 12.47 -56.01 -11.59
CA GLN A 142 11.29 -55.18 -11.35
C GLN A 142 11.12 -54.06 -12.39
N VAL A 143 9.92 -53.48 -12.45
CA VAL A 143 9.68 -52.24 -13.22
C VAL A 143 10.07 -51.06 -12.32
N ASN A 144 11.02 -50.25 -12.79
CA ASN A 144 11.52 -49.07 -12.08
C ASN A 144 10.93 -47.82 -12.75
N GLU A 145 10.37 -46.88 -11.97
CA GLU A 145 9.81 -45.61 -12.46
C GLU A 145 10.68 -44.42 -11.99
N ILE A 146 10.93 -43.47 -12.89
CA ILE A 146 11.79 -42.30 -12.65
C ILE A 146 11.08 -41.05 -13.16
N TYR A 147 10.89 -40.04 -12.32
CA TYR A 147 10.01 -38.91 -12.61
C TYR A 147 10.77 -37.75 -13.27
N LEU A 148 10.23 -37.20 -14.36
CA LEU A 148 10.81 -36.09 -15.11
C LEU A 148 9.89 -34.87 -15.10
N LYS A 149 10.47 -33.67 -14.99
CA LYS A 149 9.81 -32.37 -15.10
C LYS A 149 10.25 -31.63 -16.37
N GLU A 150 9.37 -30.80 -16.91
CA GLU A 150 9.56 -30.13 -18.21
C GLU A 150 10.30 -28.79 -18.08
N ILE A 151 11.35 -28.59 -18.89
CA ILE A 151 12.16 -27.38 -18.96
C ILE A 151 11.54 -26.42 -19.98
N LYS A 152 11.15 -25.22 -19.54
CA LYS A 152 10.59 -24.18 -20.43
C LYS A 152 11.70 -23.28 -20.99
N PRO A 153 11.91 -23.22 -22.33
CA PRO A 153 12.93 -22.34 -22.91
C PRO A 153 12.54 -20.86 -22.80
N ILE A 154 13.51 -20.02 -22.46
CA ILE A 154 13.33 -18.56 -22.32
C ILE A 154 13.64 -17.87 -23.65
N PRO A 155 12.69 -17.17 -24.29
CA PRO A 155 12.93 -16.53 -25.58
C PRO A 155 13.64 -15.16 -25.43
N THR A 156 14.48 -14.82 -26.41
CA THR A 156 15.13 -13.50 -26.47
C THR A 156 14.17 -12.46 -27.02
N THR A 157 13.94 -11.40 -26.24
CA THR A 157 13.08 -10.27 -26.58
C THR A 157 13.91 -9.11 -27.13
N VAL A 158 13.40 -8.38 -28.13
CA VAL A 158 14.11 -7.27 -28.79
C VAL A 158 13.30 -5.97 -28.67
N PHE A 159 13.99 -4.83 -28.58
CA PHE A 159 13.39 -3.50 -28.44
C PHE A 159 13.97 -2.53 -29.48
N GLU A 160 13.11 -1.68 -30.03
CA GLU A 160 13.47 -0.55 -30.90
C GLU A 160 12.77 0.73 -30.42
N PHE A 161 13.50 1.82 -30.31
CA PHE A 161 12.96 3.12 -29.89
C PHE A 161 12.62 4.00 -31.09
N TYR A 162 11.49 4.71 -31.03
CA TYR A 162 10.93 5.49 -32.14
C TYR A 162 10.37 6.83 -31.66
N ASN A 163 10.73 7.92 -32.35
CA ASN A 163 10.07 9.22 -32.23
C ASN A 163 9.17 9.44 -33.46
N GLY A 164 7.87 9.15 -33.30
CA GLY A 164 6.95 9.04 -34.43
C GLY A 164 7.35 7.86 -35.33
N GLU A 165 7.61 8.13 -36.61
CA GLU A 165 8.06 7.12 -37.59
C GLU A 165 9.58 6.90 -37.58
N ASN A 166 10.36 7.81 -36.99
CA ASN A 166 11.82 7.77 -37.02
C ASN A 166 12.37 6.86 -35.92
N LYS A 167 13.14 5.82 -36.29
CA LYS A 167 13.89 4.99 -35.34
C LYS A 167 15.05 5.79 -34.74
N ILE A 168 15.21 5.73 -33.42
CA ILE A 168 16.25 6.42 -32.66
C ILE A 168 17.18 5.38 -32.03
N GLY A 169 18.46 5.42 -32.40
CA GLY A 169 19.49 4.53 -31.85
C GLY A 169 19.42 3.07 -32.35
N SER A 170 20.24 2.23 -31.72
CA SER A 170 20.34 0.79 -32.00
C SER A 170 19.21 0.00 -31.33
N SER A 171 18.90 -1.18 -31.87
CA SER A 171 18.04 -2.14 -31.17
C SER A 171 18.78 -2.76 -29.97
N VAL A 172 18.06 -3.07 -28.89
CA VAL A 172 18.61 -3.80 -27.73
C VAL A 172 17.85 -5.11 -27.48
N SER A 173 18.48 -6.11 -26.87
CA SER A 173 17.91 -7.44 -26.71
C SER A 173 18.22 -8.07 -25.35
N PHE A 174 17.28 -8.86 -24.83
CA PHE A 174 17.34 -9.46 -23.50
C PHE A 174 16.74 -10.87 -23.51
N THR A 175 17.39 -11.84 -22.87
CA THR A 175 16.88 -13.21 -22.67
C THR A 175 16.42 -13.37 -21.23
N ILE A 176 15.20 -12.87 -20.94
CA ILE A 176 14.63 -12.76 -19.60
C ILE A 176 13.18 -13.28 -19.65
N ALA A 177 12.83 -14.20 -18.75
CA ALA A 177 11.47 -14.76 -18.66
C ALA A 177 10.51 -13.88 -17.85
N ASP A 178 11.03 -13.13 -16.88
CA ASP A 178 10.24 -12.25 -16.04
C ASP A 178 9.92 -10.93 -16.76
N LYS A 179 8.64 -10.60 -16.87
CA LYS A 179 8.16 -9.41 -17.61
C LYS A 179 8.41 -8.11 -16.83
N GLU A 180 8.44 -8.12 -15.50
CA GLU A 180 8.71 -6.92 -14.69
C GLU A 180 10.21 -6.58 -14.67
N GLU A 181 11.07 -7.60 -14.55
CA GLU A 181 12.51 -7.49 -14.75
C GLU A 181 12.81 -6.93 -16.15
N LEU A 182 12.22 -7.50 -17.19
CA LEU A 182 12.41 -7.04 -18.57
C LEU A 182 11.95 -5.59 -18.76
N ILE A 183 10.79 -5.22 -18.20
CA ILE A 183 10.27 -3.84 -18.22
C ILE A 183 11.24 -2.87 -17.54
N ARG A 184 11.85 -3.28 -16.41
CA ARG A 184 12.86 -2.48 -15.72
C ARG A 184 14.14 -2.34 -16.55
N GLN A 185 14.58 -3.41 -17.20
CA GLN A 185 15.82 -3.44 -17.99
C GLN A 185 15.73 -2.57 -19.25
N TYR A 186 14.72 -2.72 -20.12
CA TYR A 186 14.67 -1.93 -21.36
C TYR A 186 14.54 -0.42 -21.11
N LYS A 187 13.89 -0.01 -20.02
CA LYS A 187 13.79 1.41 -19.63
C LYS A 187 15.14 2.07 -19.32
N THR A 188 16.15 1.29 -18.94
CA THR A 188 17.53 1.81 -18.78
C THR A 188 18.24 2.07 -20.11
N GLN A 189 17.71 1.54 -21.22
CA GLN A 189 18.32 1.61 -22.55
C GLN A 189 17.64 2.65 -23.48
N ILE A 190 16.76 3.48 -22.94
CA ILE A 190 16.15 4.60 -23.69
C ILE A 190 17.28 5.56 -24.11
N PRO A 191 17.37 5.97 -25.40
CA PRO A 191 18.42 6.86 -25.89
C PRO A 191 18.53 8.19 -25.12
N GLU A 192 19.76 8.65 -24.90
CA GLU A 192 20.03 9.90 -24.18
C GLU A 192 19.33 11.11 -24.85
N GLY A 193 18.74 11.97 -24.03
CA GLY A 193 17.94 13.11 -24.49
C GLY A 193 16.47 12.80 -24.78
N TYR A 194 16.02 11.55 -24.63
CA TYR A 194 14.63 11.13 -24.82
C TYR A 194 14.03 10.50 -23.56
N LYS A 195 12.70 10.52 -23.48
CA LYS A 195 11.87 9.84 -22.47
C LYS A 195 10.75 9.05 -23.15
N LEU A 196 10.07 8.15 -22.42
CA LEU A 196 8.83 7.55 -22.91
C LEU A 196 7.79 8.63 -23.26
N LYS A 197 7.03 8.38 -24.33
CA LYS A 197 6.01 9.29 -24.84
C LYS A 197 4.92 9.57 -23.78
N THR A 198 4.43 10.80 -23.71
CA THR A 198 3.34 11.19 -22.80
C THR A 198 1.99 11.36 -23.51
N ASN A 199 0.90 11.25 -22.76
CA ASN A 199 -0.46 11.54 -23.23
C ASN A 199 -0.75 13.06 -23.18
N GLN A 200 -1.95 13.49 -23.60
CA GLN A 200 -2.31 14.92 -23.60
C GLN A 200 -2.43 15.53 -22.19
N ASP A 201 -2.55 14.70 -21.16
CA ASP A 201 -2.60 15.08 -19.75
C ASP A 201 -1.21 15.03 -19.07
N GLY A 202 -0.15 14.67 -19.83
CA GLY A 202 1.26 14.64 -19.38
C GLY A 202 1.71 13.33 -18.72
N GLU A 203 0.86 12.31 -18.66
CA GLU A 203 1.18 11.01 -18.06
C GLU A 203 1.99 10.13 -19.05
N THR A 204 2.91 9.33 -18.53
CA THR A 204 3.70 8.38 -19.34
C THR A 204 2.82 7.30 -19.96
N VAL A 205 2.88 7.15 -21.28
CA VAL A 205 2.24 6.04 -22.00
C VAL A 205 3.15 4.81 -21.88
N GLU A 206 2.80 3.93 -20.94
CA GLU A 206 3.49 2.66 -20.75
C GLU A 206 3.20 1.69 -21.92
N PRO A 207 4.23 1.22 -22.66
CA PRO A 207 4.05 0.33 -23.81
C PRO A 207 3.78 -1.11 -23.35
N GLU A 208 2.92 -1.83 -24.08
CA GLU A 208 2.76 -3.27 -23.90
C GLU A 208 4.01 -4.01 -24.38
N ILE A 209 4.62 -4.80 -23.48
CA ILE A 209 5.84 -5.58 -23.77
C ILE A 209 5.51 -7.06 -23.94
N ASN A 210 5.87 -7.62 -25.09
CA ASN A 210 5.71 -9.03 -25.44
C ASN A 210 7.05 -9.77 -25.35
N LEU A 211 7.06 -10.90 -24.61
CA LEU A 211 8.24 -11.75 -24.46
C LEU A 211 8.55 -12.50 -25.76
N GLY A 212 9.82 -12.50 -26.16
CA GLY A 212 10.29 -13.17 -27.38
C GLY A 212 10.01 -12.43 -28.70
N GLU A 213 9.40 -11.25 -28.65
CA GLU A 213 9.04 -10.46 -29.83
C GLU A 213 9.90 -9.19 -30.01
N LEU A 214 9.68 -8.49 -31.13
CA LEU A 214 10.21 -7.15 -31.38
C LEU A 214 9.21 -6.09 -30.87
N ASN A 215 9.61 -5.38 -29.83
CA ASN A 215 8.82 -4.35 -29.16
C ASN A 215 9.22 -2.96 -29.68
N LYS A 216 8.25 -2.18 -30.19
CA LYS A 216 8.50 -0.84 -30.72
C LYS A 216 8.01 0.23 -29.75
N ILE A 217 8.97 0.91 -29.13
CA ILE A 217 8.77 1.81 -27.99
C ILE A 217 8.70 3.25 -28.50
N GLN A 218 7.56 3.91 -28.30
CA GLN A 218 7.41 5.33 -28.63
C GLN A 218 8.03 6.22 -27.55
N ILE A 219 8.90 7.13 -27.98
CA ILE A 219 9.67 8.07 -27.15
C ILE A 219 9.55 9.49 -27.70
N GLU A 220 9.74 10.48 -26.83
CA GLU A 220 9.71 11.90 -27.16
C GLU A 220 10.92 12.64 -26.57
N PRO A 221 11.36 13.78 -27.14
CA PRO A 221 12.50 14.54 -26.63
C PRO A 221 12.27 15.06 -25.20
N ILE A 222 13.35 15.16 -24.42
CA ILE A 222 13.35 15.87 -23.13
C ILE A 222 13.53 17.37 -23.39
N HIS A 223 12.39 18.07 -23.50
CA HIS A 223 12.34 19.54 -23.48
C HIS A 223 12.96 20.10 -22.19
N LYS A 224 13.62 21.26 -22.29
CA LYS A 224 14.26 21.89 -21.13
C LYS A 224 13.36 22.96 -20.53
N GLU A 225 12.97 22.78 -19.26
CA GLU A 225 12.38 23.86 -18.47
C GLU A 225 13.42 24.93 -18.16
N TYR A 226 13.12 26.17 -18.50
CA TYR A 226 13.85 27.35 -18.06
C TYR A 226 12.98 28.20 -17.14
N ARG A 227 13.51 28.58 -15.97
CA ARG A 227 12.80 29.36 -14.94
C ARG A 227 13.30 30.80 -14.95
N THR A 228 12.44 31.72 -15.37
CA THR A 228 12.75 33.15 -15.47
C THR A 228 12.12 33.89 -14.30
N THR A 229 12.82 34.87 -13.72
CA THR A 229 12.31 35.75 -12.65
C THR A 229 12.32 37.19 -13.12
N ILE A 230 11.24 37.93 -12.89
CA ILE A 230 11.15 39.36 -13.20
C ILE A 230 10.83 40.13 -11.91
N ILE A 231 11.70 41.08 -11.58
CA ILE A 231 11.58 41.98 -10.45
C ILE A 231 11.16 43.36 -10.99
N TYR A 232 10.14 43.96 -10.39
CA TYR A 232 9.70 45.32 -10.69
C TYR A 232 9.96 46.21 -9.48
N LYS A 233 10.69 47.31 -9.69
CA LYS A 233 11.04 48.29 -8.65
C LYS A 233 10.54 49.69 -8.96
N ASP A 234 10.49 50.58 -7.98
CA ASP A 234 10.29 52.01 -8.20
C ASP A 234 11.63 52.77 -8.45
N LYS A 235 11.57 54.10 -8.59
CA LYS A 235 12.75 54.98 -8.75
C LYS A 235 13.63 55.07 -7.49
N GLN A 236 13.21 54.47 -6.39
CA GLN A 236 13.88 54.47 -5.09
C GLN A 236 14.44 53.08 -4.74
N ASP A 237 14.47 52.18 -5.74
CA ASP A 237 14.93 50.78 -5.66
C ASP A 237 14.07 49.86 -4.77
N ASN A 238 12.88 50.32 -4.32
CA ASN A 238 11.95 49.46 -3.58
C ASN A 238 11.34 48.43 -4.52
N VAL A 239 11.32 47.15 -4.12
CA VAL A 239 10.64 46.09 -4.87
C VAL A 239 9.13 46.24 -4.72
N ILE A 240 8.45 46.52 -5.82
CA ILE A 240 7.00 46.68 -5.92
C ILE A 240 6.31 45.34 -6.23
N HIS A 241 6.92 44.52 -7.09
CA HIS A 241 6.42 43.20 -7.44
C HIS A 241 7.58 42.29 -7.88
N THR A 242 7.45 40.98 -7.68
CA THR A 242 8.37 39.98 -8.22
C THR A 242 7.58 38.78 -8.73
N GLN A 243 7.56 38.60 -10.05
CA GLN A 243 7.09 37.37 -10.66
C GLN A 243 8.25 36.36 -10.68
N LYS A 244 8.13 35.30 -9.88
CA LYS A 244 9.04 34.15 -9.90
C LYS A 244 8.52 33.07 -10.85
N ASP A 245 9.38 32.09 -11.15
CA ASP A 245 9.02 30.84 -11.81
C ASP A 245 8.14 31.03 -13.06
N ILE A 246 8.52 31.98 -13.93
CA ILE A 246 8.01 32.02 -15.29
C ILE A 246 8.67 30.86 -16.03
N ILE A 247 7.95 29.74 -16.10
CA ILE A 247 8.40 28.53 -16.79
C ILE A 247 8.19 28.72 -18.29
N THR A 248 9.25 28.49 -19.04
CA THR A 248 9.28 28.43 -20.50
C THR A 248 9.93 27.11 -20.91
N LEU A 249 9.38 26.46 -21.94
CA LEU A 249 9.97 25.28 -22.55
C LEU A 249 10.94 25.72 -23.65
N ASP A 250 12.14 25.14 -23.63
CA ASP A 250 13.24 25.41 -24.56
C ASP A 250 13.57 26.92 -24.64
N ASP A 251 13.94 27.46 -25.81
CA ASP A 251 14.44 28.84 -25.92
C ASP A 251 13.34 29.92 -25.97
N ALA A 252 12.07 29.57 -25.74
CA ALA A 252 10.92 30.46 -25.82
C ALA A 252 11.10 31.75 -24.99
N LYS A 253 10.70 32.90 -25.55
CA LYS A 253 10.97 34.21 -24.94
C LYS A 253 9.90 34.61 -23.92
N VAL A 254 10.31 35.40 -22.93
CA VAL A 254 9.43 35.95 -21.89
C VAL A 254 9.16 37.43 -22.15
N ASN A 255 7.89 37.82 -22.27
CA ASN A 255 7.51 39.24 -22.43
C ASN A 255 7.24 39.88 -21.05
N PRO A 256 8.04 40.88 -20.60
CA PRO A 256 7.88 41.50 -19.28
C PRO A 256 6.62 42.34 -19.13
N ARG A 257 5.89 42.66 -20.21
CA ARG A 257 4.62 43.40 -20.15
C ARG A 257 3.48 42.55 -19.58
N ASN A 258 3.57 41.22 -19.71
CA ASN A 258 2.52 40.28 -19.28
C ASN A 258 2.44 40.08 -17.76
N TYR A 259 3.47 40.51 -17.01
CA TYR A 259 3.58 40.31 -15.55
C TYR A 259 3.71 41.64 -14.78
N LEU A 260 3.42 42.77 -15.45
CA LEU A 260 3.44 44.11 -14.88
C LEU A 260 2.30 44.25 -13.83
N PRO A 261 2.57 44.67 -12.58
CA PRO A 261 1.53 44.76 -11.55
C PRO A 261 0.46 45.84 -11.88
N GLN A 262 -0.80 45.49 -11.62
CA GLN A 262 -1.96 46.37 -11.87
C GLN A 262 -1.82 47.72 -11.15
N GLY A 263 -2.09 48.81 -11.87
CA GLY A 263 -1.95 50.18 -11.34
C GLY A 263 -0.56 50.79 -11.55
N TYR A 264 0.32 50.16 -12.33
CA TYR A 264 1.66 50.66 -12.65
C TYR A 264 1.96 50.57 -14.15
N GLU A 265 2.87 51.43 -14.61
CA GLU A 265 3.44 51.45 -15.95
C GLU A 265 4.98 51.51 -15.86
N PHE A 266 5.65 51.03 -16.92
CA PHE A 266 7.09 51.16 -17.04
C PHE A 266 7.53 52.63 -17.04
N LEU A 267 8.70 52.91 -16.49
CA LEU A 267 9.44 54.12 -16.84
C LEU A 267 9.83 54.11 -18.32
N GLU A 268 10.12 55.30 -18.86
CA GLU A 268 10.72 55.48 -20.20
C GLU A 268 11.90 54.54 -20.42
N ASP A 269 12.05 53.98 -21.64
CA ASP A 269 13.08 52.96 -21.91
C ASP A 269 14.52 53.43 -21.62
N ALA A 270 14.79 54.73 -21.76
CA ALA A 270 16.07 55.37 -21.38
C ALA A 270 16.37 55.35 -19.86
N GLN A 271 15.40 54.96 -19.04
CA GLN A 271 15.50 54.82 -17.57
C GLN A 271 15.46 53.34 -17.13
N GLN A 272 15.42 52.38 -18.07
CA GLN A 272 15.34 50.95 -17.76
C GLN A 272 16.74 50.29 -17.68
N PRO A 273 16.97 49.33 -16.76
CA PRO A 273 18.23 48.57 -16.69
C PRO A 273 18.51 47.71 -17.93
N GLN A 274 17.45 47.25 -18.61
CA GLN A 274 17.51 46.65 -19.94
C GLN A 274 16.20 46.90 -20.71
N SER A 275 16.22 46.74 -22.03
CA SER A 275 15.05 46.96 -22.91
C SER A 275 13.82 46.13 -22.50
N VAL A 276 12.62 46.74 -22.59
CA VAL A 276 11.32 46.10 -22.31
C VAL A 276 10.82 45.30 -23.53
N ALA A 277 11.71 44.47 -24.07
CA ALA A 277 11.50 43.59 -25.23
C ALA A 277 11.37 42.12 -24.78
N GLU A 278 11.30 41.19 -25.74
CA GLU A 278 11.27 39.75 -25.48
C GLU A 278 12.60 39.26 -24.87
N LEU A 279 12.49 38.61 -23.70
CA LEU A 279 13.63 38.23 -22.87
C LEU A 279 14.02 36.76 -23.08
N ASN A 280 15.31 36.47 -22.93
CA ASN A 280 15.79 35.09 -22.97
C ASN A 280 15.48 34.37 -21.66
N ALA A 281 15.01 33.13 -21.76
CA ALA A 281 14.62 32.32 -20.62
C ALA A 281 15.77 31.99 -19.64
N GLY A 282 15.40 31.62 -18.41
CA GLY A 282 16.33 31.07 -17.42
C GLY A 282 17.19 32.11 -16.69
N LYS A 283 16.74 33.37 -16.63
CA LYS A 283 17.48 34.50 -16.05
C LYS A 283 16.62 35.33 -15.11
N THR A 284 17.27 36.17 -14.31
CA THR A 284 16.61 37.20 -13.48
C THR A 284 16.75 38.56 -14.16
N TYR A 285 15.64 39.27 -14.33
CA TYR A 285 15.55 40.60 -14.91
C TYR A 285 14.95 41.60 -13.92
N THR A 286 15.36 42.87 -13.98
CA THR A 286 14.81 43.94 -13.13
C THR A 286 14.37 45.12 -13.95
N PHE A 287 13.12 45.56 -13.81
CA PHE A 287 12.55 46.72 -14.50
C PHE A 287 12.08 47.78 -13.51
N LEU A 288 12.07 49.04 -13.94
CA LEU A 288 11.60 50.17 -13.15
C LEU A 288 10.21 50.61 -13.59
N ILE A 289 9.32 50.85 -12.62
CA ILE A 289 7.90 51.16 -12.82
C ILE A 289 7.45 52.34 -11.94
N LYS A 290 6.35 52.98 -12.34
CA LYS A 290 5.67 54.08 -11.62
C LYS A 290 4.17 53.83 -11.56
N LYS A 291 3.47 54.41 -10.58
CA LYS A 291 2.00 54.30 -10.49
C LYS A 291 1.33 55.03 -11.65
N THR A 292 0.33 54.39 -12.24
CA THR A 292 -0.49 54.93 -13.34
C THR A 292 -1.72 55.66 -12.79
N VAL A 293 -2.02 56.83 -13.34
CA VAL A 293 -3.07 57.75 -12.85
C VAL A 293 -4.41 57.57 -13.58
N LYS A 294 -4.44 56.85 -14.71
CA LYS A 294 -5.61 56.69 -15.58
C LYS A 294 -6.39 55.43 -15.24
N VAL A 295 -7.71 55.55 -15.03
CA VAL A 295 -8.60 54.43 -14.66
C VAL A 295 -9.61 54.18 -15.79
N HIS A 296 -9.81 52.91 -16.13
CA HIS A 296 -10.70 52.43 -17.19
C HIS A 296 -11.67 51.40 -16.64
N SER A 297 -12.95 51.51 -17.01
CA SER A 297 -13.98 50.50 -16.70
C SER A 297 -14.23 49.64 -17.93
N THR A 298 -13.92 48.35 -17.85
CA THR A 298 -13.98 47.42 -18.99
C THR A 298 -15.03 46.36 -18.73
N VAL A 299 -16.11 46.32 -19.52
CA VAL A 299 -17.19 45.34 -19.36
C VAL A 299 -16.95 44.14 -20.26
N ILE A 300 -17.10 42.95 -19.67
CA ILE A 300 -17.05 41.65 -20.32
C ILE A 300 -18.46 41.04 -20.32
N ILE A 301 -18.90 40.56 -21.48
CA ILE A 301 -20.18 39.90 -21.71
C ILE A 301 -19.89 38.43 -22.06
N TYR A 302 -20.23 37.51 -21.16
CA TYR A 302 -20.07 36.08 -21.40
C TYR A 302 -21.28 35.53 -22.18
N GLN A 303 -21.06 34.94 -23.35
CA GLN A 303 -22.11 34.45 -24.24
C GLN A 303 -21.95 32.96 -24.56
N LEU A 304 -23.01 32.17 -24.39
CA LEU A 304 -23.10 30.80 -24.93
C LEU A 304 -24.10 30.83 -26.09
N ASP A 305 -23.70 30.31 -27.25
CA ASP A 305 -24.53 30.26 -28.47
C ASP A 305 -25.08 31.66 -28.88
N GLY A 306 -24.27 32.70 -28.70
CA GLY A 306 -24.64 34.11 -28.90
C GLY A 306 -25.55 34.72 -27.83
N VAL A 307 -26.06 33.92 -26.88
CA VAL A 307 -26.93 34.37 -25.80
C VAL A 307 -26.10 34.71 -24.55
N GLN A 308 -26.19 35.95 -24.10
CA GLN A 308 -25.59 36.43 -22.85
C GLN A 308 -26.02 35.57 -21.65
N LYS A 309 -25.04 35.07 -20.89
CA LYS A 309 -25.22 34.26 -19.66
C LYS A 309 -24.73 34.96 -18.40
N ALA A 310 -23.72 35.83 -18.51
CA ALA A 310 -23.22 36.65 -17.42
C ALA A 310 -22.57 37.94 -17.95
N THR A 311 -22.36 38.91 -17.06
CA THR A 311 -21.64 40.15 -17.33
C THR A 311 -20.74 40.46 -16.13
N HIS A 312 -19.52 40.92 -16.37
CA HIS A 312 -18.62 41.37 -15.31
C HIS A 312 -17.87 42.64 -15.74
N THR A 313 -17.66 43.56 -14.79
CA THR A 313 -16.99 44.85 -15.06
C THR A 313 -15.65 44.88 -14.32
N PHE A 314 -14.56 44.91 -15.07
CA PHE A 314 -13.20 45.00 -14.55
C PHE A 314 -12.76 46.46 -14.48
N THR A 315 -12.28 46.89 -13.29
CA THR A 315 -11.53 48.15 -13.15
C THR A 315 -10.08 47.91 -13.55
N THR A 316 -9.63 48.64 -14.56
CA THR A 316 -8.32 48.53 -15.21
C THR A 316 -7.59 49.87 -15.14
N TYR A 317 -6.25 49.88 -15.19
CA TYR A 317 -5.45 51.06 -14.84
C TYR A 317 -4.34 51.28 -15.88
N GLY A 318 -4.49 52.32 -16.70
CA GLY A 318 -3.61 52.64 -17.81
C GLY A 318 -4.09 52.08 -19.16
N ASP A 319 -3.73 52.79 -20.22
CA ASP A 319 -4.09 52.44 -21.61
C ASP A 319 -3.47 51.12 -22.09
N ASN A 320 -2.37 50.69 -21.47
CA ASN A 320 -1.69 49.41 -21.74
C ASN A 320 -2.13 48.28 -20.78
N SER A 321 -3.30 48.38 -20.15
CA SER A 321 -3.87 47.29 -19.35
C SER A 321 -4.16 46.05 -20.20
N SER A 322 -4.26 44.88 -19.58
CA SER A 322 -4.86 43.69 -20.17
C SER A 322 -5.75 42.97 -19.15
N ILE A 323 -6.62 42.07 -19.64
CA ILE A 323 -7.44 41.19 -18.81
C ILE A 323 -7.10 39.76 -19.23
N THR A 324 -6.50 38.99 -18.31
CA THR A 324 -5.96 37.66 -18.57
C THR A 324 -7.04 36.57 -18.57
N LEU A 325 -6.78 35.42 -19.19
CA LEU A 325 -7.71 34.28 -19.20
C LEU A 325 -8.09 33.84 -17.77
N GLU A 326 -7.15 33.86 -16.83
CA GLU A 326 -7.40 33.49 -15.42
C GLU A 326 -8.23 34.53 -14.66
N GLN A 327 -8.24 35.80 -15.10
CA GLN A 327 -9.18 36.80 -14.60
C GLN A 327 -10.59 36.56 -15.16
N LEU A 328 -10.73 36.17 -16.43
CA LEU A 328 -12.03 35.83 -17.03
C LEU A 328 -12.63 34.55 -16.44
N LYS A 329 -11.83 33.50 -16.26
CA LYS A 329 -12.24 32.21 -15.68
C LYS A 329 -12.88 32.33 -14.29
N LYS A 330 -12.54 33.38 -13.52
CA LYS A 330 -13.09 33.64 -12.18
C LYS A 330 -14.51 34.20 -12.17
N PHE A 331 -15.01 34.70 -13.31
CA PHE A 331 -16.32 35.35 -13.40
C PHE A 331 -17.23 34.78 -14.50
N LYS A 332 -16.82 33.68 -15.15
CA LYS A 332 -17.70 32.85 -15.99
C LYS A 332 -18.71 32.07 -15.11
N PRO A 333 -19.87 31.65 -15.63
CA PRO A 333 -20.79 30.76 -14.91
C PRO A 333 -20.14 29.41 -14.49
N ASN A 334 -20.52 28.90 -13.32
CA ASN A 334 -19.94 27.69 -12.71
C ASN A 334 -20.18 26.38 -13.49
N ASN A 335 -21.00 26.40 -14.54
CA ASN A 335 -21.40 25.25 -15.35
C ASN A 335 -21.05 25.39 -16.85
N LEU A 336 -20.22 26.37 -17.22
CA LEU A 336 -19.79 26.63 -18.59
C LEU A 336 -18.28 26.94 -18.62
N GLU A 337 -17.61 26.64 -19.71
CA GLU A 337 -16.18 26.94 -19.92
C GLU A 337 -16.01 28.11 -20.88
N ILE A 338 -14.87 28.79 -20.85
CA ILE A 338 -14.52 29.78 -21.88
C ILE A 338 -13.99 29.01 -23.07
N LYS A 339 -14.49 29.34 -24.27
CA LYS A 339 -14.22 28.58 -25.49
C LYS A 339 -12.72 28.45 -25.75
N LYS A 340 -12.22 27.22 -25.98
CA LYS A 340 -10.78 26.90 -26.01
C LYS A 340 -9.94 27.71 -27.03
N ASP A 341 -10.57 28.26 -28.06
CA ASP A 341 -9.96 29.11 -29.09
C ASP A 341 -9.97 30.62 -28.77
N TYR A 342 -10.50 31.04 -27.61
CA TYR A 342 -10.59 32.45 -27.26
C TYR A 342 -9.26 33.07 -26.83
N ASN A 343 -8.90 34.20 -27.44
CA ASN A 343 -7.70 34.98 -27.13
C ASN A 343 -8.05 36.21 -26.27
N PRO A 344 -7.67 36.27 -24.98
CA PRO A 344 -7.96 37.43 -24.11
C PRO A 344 -7.38 38.76 -24.62
N SER A 345 -6.33 38.73 -25.45
CA SER A 345 -5.73 39.92 -26.04
C SER A 345 -6.64 40.63 -27.06
N SER A 346 -7.82 40.07 -27.40
CA SER A 346 -8.85 40.78 -28.18
C SER A 346 -9.73 41.72 -27.34
N ILE A 347 -9.52 41.81 -26.02
CA ILE A 347 -10.30 42.66 -25.11
C ILE A 347 -9.86 44.12 -25.23
N VAL A 348 -10.78 44.98 -25.64
CA VAL A 348 -10.59 46.43 -25.70
C VAL A 348 -10.83 47.03 -24.32
N ILE A 349 -9.75 47.53 -23.70
CA ILE A 349 -9.79 48.23 -22.42
C ILE A 349 -10.65 49.49 -22.50
N GLY A 350 -11.48 49.72 -21.50
CA GLY A 350 -12.44 50.83 -21.45
C GLY A 350 -13.71 50.63 -22.30
N SER A 351 -13.82 49.50 -23.03
CA SER A 351 -15.02 49.18 -23.81
C SER A 351 -16.10 48.52 -22.95
N SER A 352 -17.36 48.83 -23.25
CA SER A 352 -18.55 48.18 -22.67
C SER A 352 -18.94 46.88 -23.39
N ASN A 353 -18.33 46.57 -24.53
CA ASN A 353 -18.88 45.63 -25.52
C ASN A 353 -17.99 44.39 -25.78
N ASN A 354 -17.07 44.04 -24.87
CA ASN A 354 -16.20 42.88 -25.07
C ASN A 354 -16.97 41.59 -24.87
N VAL A 355 -16.96 40.70 -25.86
CA VAL A 355 -17.61 39.38 -25.78
C VAL A 355 -16.58 38.30 -25.45
N VAL A 356 -16.92 37.42 -24.52
CA VAL A 356 -16.22 36.16 -24.23
C VAL A 356 -17.16 35.00 -24.58
N PRO A 357 -16.83 34.18 -25.59
CA PRO A 357 -17.62 33.01 -25.93
C PRO A 357 -17.43 31.92 -24.88
N LEU A 358 -18.52 31.24 -24.55
CA LEU A 358 -18.58 30.09 -23.66
C LEU A 358 -18.90 28.82 -24.45
N GLU A 359 -18.52 27.67 -23.88
CA GLU A 359 -18.95 26.34 -24.31
C GLU A 359 -19.44 25.49 -23.11
N LYS A 360 -20.10 24.37 -23.40
CA LYS A 360 -20.60 23.44 -22.36
C LYS A 360 -19.48 22.47 -21.96
N PRO A 361 -19.33 22.12 -20.67
CA PRO A 361 -18.37 21.12 -20.24
C PRO A 361 -18.69 19.77 -20.88
N ARG A 362 -17.66 19.05 -21.32
CA ARG A 362 -17.78 17.78 -22.05
C ARG A 362 -17.99 16.62 -21.07
N LEU A 363 -19.04 15.81 -21.28
CA LEU A 363 -19.36 14.65 -20.46
C LEU A 363 -18.50 13.44 -20.86
N LYS A 364 -18.08 12.61 -19.88
CA LYS A 364 -17.39 11.34 -20.09
C LYS A 364 -18.29 10.16 -19.70
N ASN A 365 -18.29 9.11 -20.53
CA ASN A 365 -18.99 7.84 -20.25
C ASN A 365 -17.99 6.67 -20.22
N THR A 366 -18.04 5.85 -19.16
CA THR A 366 -17.34 4.57 -19.09
C THR A 366 -18.10 3.52 -19.90
N THR A 367 -17.42 2.88 -20.85
CA THR A 367 -17.99 1.87 -21.74
C THR A 367 -17.16 0.59 -21.64
N ARG A 368 -17.79 -0.56 -21.37
CA ARG A 368 -17.07 -1.82 -21.15
C ARG A 368 -17.07 -2.65 -22.43
N LEU A 369 -15.91 -3.20 -22.80
CA LEU A 369 -15.68 -4.01 -23.99
C LEU A 369 -15.15 -5.38 -23.55
N ILE A 370 -15.87 -6.45 -23.89
CA ILE A 370 -15.58 -7.83 -23.48
C ILE A 370 -15.36 -8.66 -24.75
N PHE A 371 -14.14 -9.14 -24.96
CA PHE A 371 -13.78 -9.97 -26.11
C PHE A 371 -13.74 -11.44 -25.70
N LYS A 372 -14.41 -12.31 -26.47
CA LYS A 372 -14.51 -13.75 -26.22
C LYS A 372 -14.05 -14.59 -27.41
N GLU A 373 -13.40 -15.72 -27.16
CA GLU A 373 -13.38 -16.83 -28.12
C GLU A 373 -14.78 -17.43 -28.28
N LYS A 374 -15.10 -17.92 -29.47
CA LYS A 374 -16.44 -18.44 -29.82
C LYS A 374 -16.67 -19.89 -29.38
N ASP A 375 -15.61 -20.70 -29.35
CA ASP A 375 -15.65 -22.10 -28.91
C ASP A 375 -14.25 -22.52 -28.39
N PRO A 376 -14.06 -22.81 -27.10
CA PRO A 376 -15.03 -22.61 -26.01
C PRO A 376 -15.29 -21.12 -25.74
N GLU A 377 -16.40 -20.78 -25.06
CA GLU A 377 -16.66 -19.42 -24.57
C GLU A 377 -15.65 -19.04 -23.47
N LYS A 378 -14.54 -18.42 -23.89
CA LYS A 378 -13.47 -17.93 -23.02
C LYS A 378 -13.30 -16.43 -23.19
N VAL A 379 -13.34 -15.67 -22.11
CA VAL A 379 -13.01 -14.24 -22.13
C VAL A 379 -11.51 -14.08 -22.36
N ILE A 380 -11.16 -13.32 -23.39
CA ILE A 380 -9.78 -13.02 -23.80
C ILE A 380 -9.33 -11.68 -23.24
N GLN A 381 -10.22 -10.70 -23.22
CA GLN A 381 -9.97 -9.36 -22.70
C GLN A 381 -11.28 -8.74 -22.23
N ASP A 382 -11.25 -8.08 -21.07
CA ASP A 382 -12.38 -7.34 -20.48
C ASP A 382 -11.83 -6.02 -19.97
N ILE A 383 -12.26 -4.91 -20.59
CA ILE A 383 -11.72 -3.56 -20.33
C ILE A 383 -12.84 -2.54 -20.23
N SER A 384 -12.58 -1.45 -19.50
CA SER A 384 -13.48 -0.30 -19.39
C SER A 384 -12.82 0.95 -19.94
N VAL A 385 -13.37 1.49 -21.03
CA VAL A 385 -12.89 2.69 -21.73
C VAL A 385 -13.72 3.89 -21.26
N THR A 386 -13.11 4.82 -20.53
CA THR A 386 -13.78 6.07 -20.07
C THR A 386 -13.37 7.23 -20.96
N GLU A 387 -14.29 7.68 -21.81
CA GLU A 387 -14.01 8.67 -22.87
C GLU A 387 -15.18 9.66 -23.01
N PHE A 388 -14.93 10.84 -23.55
CA PHE A 388 -15.93 11.87 -23.80
C PHE A 388 -17.01 11.40 -24.81
N GLU A 389 -18.26 11.83 -24.61
CA GLU A 389 -19.42 11.41 -25.43
C GLU A 389 -19.28 11.73 -26.93
N ASP A 390 -18.47 12.73 -27.28
CA ASP A 390 -18.18 13.21 -28.63
C ASP A 390 -16.95 12.54 -29.28
N VAL A 391 -16.05 11.91 -28.51
CA VAL A 391 -14.82 11.28 -29.04
C VAL A 391 -15.10 9.83 -29.44
N GLN A 392 -15.14 9.55 -30.74
CA GLN A 392 -15.45 8.23 -31.30
C GLN A 392 -14.43 7.17 -30.84
N ILE A 393 -14.89 6.19 -30.05
CA ILE A 393 -14.11 5.00 -29.69
C ILE A 393 -14.07 4.08 -30.93
N SER A 394 -12.89 3.73 -31.41
CA SER A 394 -12.73 2.72 -32.48
C SER A 394 -12.51 1.34 -31.86
N LEU A 395 -13.39 0.38 -32.14
CA LEU A 395 -13.27 -1.00 -31.62
C LEU A 395 -11.94 -1.65 -32.02
N SER A 396 -11.41 -1.32 -33.20
CA SER A 396 -10.13 -1.85 -33.71
C SER A 396 -8.93 -1.56 -32.81
N SER A 397 -8.97 -0.49 -32.01
CA SER A 397 -7.91 -0.11 -31.07
C SER A 397 -7.89 -0.96 -29.80
N TYR A 398 -8.86 -1.87 -29.64
CA TYR A 398 -9.06 -2.68 -28.43
C TYR A 398 -9.22 -4.18 -28.71
N ILE A 399 -9.16 -4.61 -29.98
CA ILE A 399 -9.14 -6.05 -30.32
C ILE A 399 -7.83 -6.65 -29.77
N PRO A 400 -7.88 -7.81 -29.08
CA PRO A 400 -6.68 -8.43 -28.51
C PRO A 400 -5.59 -8.69 -29.56
N ASN A 401 -4.33 -8.39 -29.24
CA ASN A 401 -3.18 -8.67 -30.11
C ASN A 401 -3.13 -10.18 -30.47
N GLY A 402 -2.97 -10.47 -31.77
CA GLY A 402 -3.01 -11.84 -32.31
C GLY A 402 -4.40 -12.35 -32.67
N TYR A 403 -5.47 -11.58 -32.44
CA TYR A 403 -6.85 -11.94 -32.79
C TYR A 403 -7.46 -10.96 -33.81
N LYS A 404 -8.52 -11.41 -34.48
CA LYS A 404 -9.45 -10.60 -35.30
C LYS A 404 -10.89 -10.85 -34.86
N LEU A 405 -11.80 -9.92 -35.17
CA LEU A 405 -13.24 -10.16 -35.00
C LEU A 405 -13.68 -11.34 -35.88
N VAL A 406 -14.57 -12.18 -35.35
CA VAL A 406 -15.20 -13.26 -36.12
C VAL A 406 -16.00 -12.68 -37.29
N GLU A 407 -15.89 -13.29 -38.46
CA GLU A 407 -16.51 -12.79 -39.69
C GLU A 407 -18.03 -12.63 -39.56
N GLY A 408 -18.54 -11.44 -39.87
CA GLY A 408 -19.95 -11.06 -39.71
C GLY A 408 -20.37 -10.51 -38.33
N ALA A 409 -19.46 -10.39 -37.36
CA ALA A 409 -19.75 -9.71 -36.10
C ALA A 409 -19.93 -8.19 -36.28
N SER A 410 -20.88 -7.58 -35.56
CA SER A 410 -21.02 -6.12 -35.49
C SER A 410 -19.85 -5.49 -34.73
N SER A 411 -19.33 -4.38 -35.24
CA SER A 411 -18.29 -3.57 -34.61
C SER A 411 -18.83 -2.37 -33.81
N ASP A 412 -20.15 -2.30 -33.59
CA ASP A 412 -20.82 -1.14 -33.03
C ASP A 412 -20.65 -1.08 -31.50
N ILE A 413 -20.15 0.05 -30.97
CA ILE A 413 -19.96 0.27 -29.53
C ILE A 413 -21.15 1.03 -28.95
N ARG A 414 -21.91 0.38 -28.06
CA ARG A 414 -22.93 1.02 -27.23
C ARG A 414 -22.25 1.71 -26.05
N ARG A 415 -22.07 3.03 -26.18
CA ARG A 415 -21.57 3.93 -25.11
C ARG A 415 -22.31 3.68 -23.79
N GLY A 416 -21.57 3.69 -22.67
CA GLY A 416 -22.17 3.59 -21.34
C GLY A 416 -22.77 2.22 -21.00
N GLN A 417 -22.46 1.18 -21.78
CA GLN A 417 -22.98 -0.18 -21.61
C GLN A 417 -21.85 -1.22 -21.69
N ASP A 418 -22.18 -2.46 -21.29
CA ASP A 418 -21.37 -3.64 -21.51
C ASP A 418 -21.57 -4.15 -22.95
N ASN A 419 -20.48 -4.22 -23.71
CA ASN A 419 -20.46 -4.70 -25.09
C ASN A 419 -19.66 -6.00 -25.15
N THR A 420 -20.18 -7.03 -25.81
CA THR A 420 -19.48 -8.32 -25.99
C THR A 420 -19.23 -8.59 -27.47
N TYR A 421 -17.99 -8.93 -27.81
CA TYR A 421 -17.53 -9.20 -29.17
C TYR A 421 -16.84 -10.57 -29.24
N PHE A 422 -17.01 -11.28 -30.36
CA PHE A 422 -16.36 -12.56 -30.58
C PHE A 422 -15.14 -12.43 -31.49
N VAL A 423 -14.05 -13.08 -31.11
CA VAL A 423 -12.73 -13.00 -31.76
C VAL A 423 -12.13 -14.38 -32.02
N GLU A 424 -11.22 -14.44 -32.99
CA GLU A 424 -10.53 -15.65 -33.46
C GLU A 424 -9.06 -15.35 -33.81
N LEU A 425 -8.18 -16.35 -33.72
CA LEU A 425 -6.72 -16.19 -33.78
C LEU A 425 -6.19 -15.95 -35.21
N ILE A 426 -5.03 -15.30 -35.34
CA ILE A 426 -4.34 -15.02 -36.61
C ILE A 426 -3.04 -15.85 -36.70
N GLU A 427 -3.02 -16.87 -37.55
CA GLU A 427 -1.82 -17.68 -37.80
C GLU A 427 -0.71 -16.93 -38.57
N LYS A 428 0.57 -17.28 -38.33
CA LYS A 428 1.75 -16.73 -39.02
C LYS A 428 2.81 -17.81 -39.33
N PRO A 429 3.57 -17.68 -40.44
CA PRO A 429 4.52 -18.69 -40.91
C PRO A 429 5.92 -18.62 -40.24
N LYS A 430 6.68 -19.73 -40.33
CA LYS A 430 8.02 -19.89 -39.72
C LYS A 430 9.18 -19.32 -40.57
N PRO A 431 10.20 -18.68 -39.95
CA PRO A 431 11.47 -18.31 -40.60
C PRO A 431 12.55 -19.42 -40.56
N LYS A 432 13.71 -19.16 -41.15
CA LYS A 432 14.83 -20.10 -41.40
C LYS A 432 16.17 -19.54 -40.86
N PRO A 433 17.10 -20.36 -40.31
CA PRO A 433 18.29 -19.87 -39.60
C PRO A 433 19.59 -19.80 -40.43
N GLU A 434 20.54 -18.96 -39.98
CA GLU A 434 21.96 -18.89 -40.40
C GLU A 434 22.83 -18.27 -39.25
N PRO A 435 24.18 -18.16 -39.30
CA PRO A 435 25.01 -18.96 -38.38
C PRO A 435 25.88 -18.20 -37.34
N LYS A 436 26.61 -18.97 -36.51
CA LYS A 436 27.50 -18.53 -35.40
C LYS A 436 28.82 -17.86 -35.85
N PRO A 437 29.39 -16.96 -35.02
CA PRO A 437 30.83 -16.66 -34.96
C PRO A 437 31.58 -17.50 -33.90
N GLU A 438 32.92 -17.46 -33.93
CA GLU A 438 33.85 -18.23 -33.08
C GLU A 438 34.31 -17.49 -31.80
N PRO A 439 34.86 -18.19 -30.77
CA PRO A 439 35.28 -17.58 -29.50
C PRO A 439 36.77 -17.15 -29.45
N THR A 440 37.05 -16.07 -28.71
CA THR A 440 38.42 -15.59 -28.41
C THR A 440 38.84 -15.99 -26.98
N PRO A 441 40.11 -16.37 -26.71
CA PRO A 441 40.52 -16.85 -25.38
C PRO A 441 40.56 -15.75 -24.30
N ILE A 442 40.21 -16.12 -23.06
CA ILE A 442 40.36 -15.28 -21.87
C ILE A 442 41.58 -15.75 -21.06
N VAL A 443 42.43 -14.81 -20.66
CA VAL A 443 43.60 -15.07 -19.80
C VAL A 443 43.19 -15.00 -18.32
N PRO A 444 43.62 -15.93 -17.46
CA PRO A 444 43.35 -15.85 -16.01
C PRO A 444 43.95 -14.59 -15.40
N LYS A 445 43.18 -13.92 -14.54
CA LYS A 445 43.64 -12.76 -13.76
C LYS A 445 43.81 -13.22 -12.31
N GLU A 446 45.02 -13.10 -11.76
CA GLU A 446 45.28 -13.44 -10.36
C GLU A 446 44.48 -12.53 -9.42
N GLU A 447 43.72 -13.13 -8.52
CA GLU A 447 43.10 -12.40 -7.42
C GLU A 447 44.16 -12.08 -6.36
N LYS A 448 44.39 -10.79 -6.11
CA LYS A 448 45.02 -10.35 -4.87
C LYS A 448 43.98 -10.37 -3.76
N THR A 449 44.37 -10.88 -2.58
CA THR A 449 43.58 -10.72 -1.35
C THR A 449 43.33 -9.21 -1.11
N PRO A 450 42.07 -8.75 -1.01
CA PRO A 450 41.79 -7.33 -0.81
C PRO A 450 42.33 -6.83 0.53
N GLU A 451 42.74 -5.56 0.60
CA GLU A 451 43.13 -4.96 1.87
C GLU A 451 41.89 -4.64 2.73
N ILE A 452 42.04 -4.71 4.05
CA ILE A 452 40.95 -4.40 5.02
C ILE A 452 40.38 -2.99 4.79
N SER A 453 41.22 -2.05 4.38
CA SER A 453 40.90 -0.67 3.99
C SER A 453 39.91 -0.60 2.81
N GLU A 454 40.11 -1.44 1.79
CA GLU A 454 39.27 -1.53 0.59
C GLU A 454 37.87 -2.05 0.96
N ILE A 455 37.80 -3.13 1.74
CA ILE A 455 36.55 -3.77 2.16
C ILE A 455 35.69 -2.84 3.04
N ILE A 456 36.31 -2.02 3.89
CA ILE A 456 35.61 -1.00 4.69
C ILE A 456 35.07 0.12 3.79
N SER A 457 35.81 0.51 2.75
CA SER A 457 35.37 1.50 1.76
C SER A 457 34.16 1.01 0.95
N GLU A 458 34.21 -0.24 0.47
CA GLU A 458 33.08 -0.92 -0.19
C GLU A 458 31.84 -1.00 0.70
N GLY A 459 32.04 -1.23 2.01
CA GLY A 459 30.98 -1.29 3.02
C GLY A 459 30.21 0.01 3.23
N GLY A 460 30.71 1.15 2.72
CA GLY A 460 30.03 2.44 2.71
C GLY A 460 30.29 3.32 3.94
N THR A 461 29.61 4.46 4.00
CA THR A 461 29.85 5.52 4.97
C THR A 461 28.93 5.45 6.19
N LEU A 462 29.44 5.88 7.35
CA LEU A 462 28.64 6.11 8.54
C LEU A 462 27.58 7.20 8.31
N ILE A 463 26.47 7.09 9.04
CA ILE A 463 25.38 8.07 9.08
C ILE A 463 25.47 8.87 10.38
N ASN A 464 25.26 10.18 10.33
CA ASN A 464 25.10 11.03 11.51
C ASN A 464 23.60 11.20 11.85
N PRO A 465 23.08 10.60 12.93
CA PRO A 465 21.65 10.67 13.26
C PRO A 465 21.15 12.10 13.49
N GLU A 466 21.99 13.00 14.01
CA GLU A 466 21.58 14.36 14.36
C GLU A 466 21.35 15.27 13.13
N SER A 467 21.93 14.94 11.98
CA SER A 467 21.64 15.58 10.69
C SER A 467 20.48 14.92 9.93
N GLU A 468 20.21 13.63 10.17
CA GLU A 468 19.13 12.89 9.54
C GLU A 468 17.76 13.39 10.03
N ARG A 469 17.05 14.13 9.16
CA ARG A 469 15.63 14.45 9.32
C ARG A 469 14.79 13.40 8.60
N TYR A 470 13.57 13.19 9.07
CA TYR A 470 12.59 12.32 8.42
C TYR A 470 11.45 13.17 7.85
N ASP A 471 11.00 12.81 6.64
CA ASP A 471 9.91 13.53 5.97
C ASP A 471 8.58 13.36 6.71
N LYS A 472 7.74 14.39 6.58
CA LYS A 472 6.42 14.50 7.19
C LYS A 472 5.38 14.90 6.13
N PRO A 473 5.10 14.01 5.15
CA PRO A 473 4.15 14.31 4.07
C PRO A 473 2.73 14.49 4.66
N THR A 474 2.08 15.59 4.32
CA THR A 474 0.69 15.82 4.74
C THR A 474 -0.27 14.95 3.94
N THR A 475 -1.31 14.46 4.61
CA THR A 475 -2.44 13.74 4.00
C THR A 475 -3.74 14.54 4.12
N MET A 476 -3.64 15.85 4.39
CA MET A 476 -4.75 16.78 4.34
C MET A 476 -5.05 17.20 2.88
N PRO A 477 -6.33 17.42 2.52
CA PRO A 477 -6.69 17.94 1.22
C PRO A 477 -6.12 19.35 1.03
N ASN A 478 -5.66 19.68 -0.18
CA ASN A 478 -5.42 21.07 -0.52
C ASN A 478 -6.77 21.79 -0.63
N VAL A 479 -6.92 22.91 0.06
CA VAL A 479 -8.12 23.74 0.03
C VAL A 479 -7.72 25.09 -0.52
N GLU A 480 -8.11 25.38 -1.77
CA GLU A 480 -7.88 26.68 -2.39
C GLU A 480 -8.64 27.77 -1.65
N ARG A 481 -7.92 28.81 -1.22
CA ARG A 481 -8.49 29.96 -0.51
C ARG A 481 -7.71 31.22 -0.82
N GLY A 482 -8.42 32.34 -0.95
CA GLY A 482 -7.82 33.66 -1.16
C GLY A 482 -7.31 34.28 0.14
N ALA A 483 -6.68 35.45 0.00
CA ALA A 483 -6.39 36.32 1.13
C ALA A 483 -7.69 36.80 1.80
N ILE A 484 -7.71 36.92 3.14
CA ILE A 484 -8.86 37.52 3.84
C ILE A 484 -9.00 38.99 3.44
N SER A 485 -10.24 39.48 3.28
CA SER A 485 -10.52 40.83 2.78
C SER A 485 -11.70 41.48 3.50
N GLY A 486 -12.01 42.73 3.15
CA GLY A 486 -13.17 43.46 3.67
C GLY A 486 -13.19 43.59 5.20
N GLU A 487 -14.39 43.47 5.77
CA GLU A 487 -14.66 43.59 7.20
C GLU A 487 -13.88 42.56 8.05
N LEU A 488 -13.68 41.34 7.53
CA LEU A 488 -12.91 40.30 8.22
C LEU A 488 -11.44 40.74 8.40
N LEU A 489 -10.81 41.28 7.36
CA LEU A 489 -9.45 41.82 7.45
C LEU A 489 -9.38 43.04 8.38
N GLN A 490 -10.41 43.90 8.39
CA GLN A 490 -10.48 45.04 9.31
C GLN A 490 -10.61 44.60 10.76
N SER A 491 -11.47 43.62 11.05
CA SER A 491 -11.64 43.01 12.39
C SER A 491 -10.33 42.37 12.89
N GLN A 492 -9.64 41.62 12.03
CA GLN A 492 -8.34 41.03 12.37
C GLN A 492 -7.24 42.08 12.60
N LYS A 493 -7.24 43.19 11.84
CA LYS A 493 -6.32 44.32 12.06
C LYS A 493 -6.65 45.10 13.34
N ALA A 494 -7.92 45.27 13.69
CA ALA A 494 -8.33 45.85 14.97
C ALA A 494 -7.87 44.97 16.14
N LYS A 495 -8.06 43.65 16.07
CA LYS A 495 -7.56 42.69 17.06
C LYS A 495 -6.04 42.75 17.23
N ILE A 496 -5.29 42.87 16.13
CA ILE A 496 -3.84 43.11 16.16
C ILE A 496 -3.48 44.42 16.87
N GLN A 497 -4.25 45.50 16.64
CA GLN A 497 -3.98 46.76 17.32
C GLN A 497 -4.25 46.67 18.83
N SER A 498 -5.30 45.95 19.26
CA SER A 498 -5.54 45.67 20.68
C SER A 498 -4.38 44.91 21.32
N ILE A 499 -3.85 43.87 20.65
CA ILE A 499 -2.66 43.14 21.12
C ILE A 499 -1.46 44.09 21.25
N LYS A 500 -1.19 44.92 20.23
CA LYS A 500 -0.10 45.92 20.26
C LYS A 500 -0.25 46.93 21.40
N ASN A 501 -1.49 47.34 21.73
CA ASN A 501 -1.76 48.25 22.84
C ASN A 501 -1.39 47.62 24.19
N ILE A 502 -1.72 46.33 24.42
CA ILE A 502 -1.33 45.60 25.64
C ILE A 502 0.20 45.42 25.71
N LEU A 503 0.84 45.06 24.59
CA LEU A 503 2.29 44.91 24.53
C LEU A 503 3.02 46.23 24.84
N SER A 504 2.47 47.36 24.39
CA SER A 504 2.95 48.69 24.74
C SER A 504 2.85 48.95 26.24
N LYS A 505 1.68 48.71 26.85
CA LYS A 505 1.47 48.84 28.31
C LYS A 505 2.49 48.01 29.11
N LEU A 506 2.64 46.73 28.77
CA LEU A 506 3.59 45.80 29.39
C LEU A 506 5.06 46.23 29.25
N SER A 507 5.39 46.99 28.20
CA SER A 507 6.76 47.50 27.97
C SER A 507 6.99 48.86 28.64
N SER A 508 5.91 49.63 28.90
CA SER A 508 5.97 50.97 29.50
C SER A 508 5.84 50.98 31.02
N ASP A 509 5.17 49.99 31.61
CA ASP A 509 4.93 49.89 33.05
C ASP A 509 5.25 48.48 33.57
N PRO A 510 6.36 48.28 34.31
CA PRO A 510 6.70 46.98 34.88
C PRO A 510 5.69 46.51 35.93
N ASN A 511 4.93 47.41 36.55
CA ASN A 511 3.90 47.09 37.55
C ASN A 511 2.53 46.78 36.93
N TYR A 512 2.39 46.90 35.60
CA TYR A 512 1.12 46.67 34.90
C TYR A 512 0.53 45.30 35.24
N LYS A 513 -0.80 45.28 35.41
CA LYS A 513 -1.61 44.08 35.66
C LYS A 513 -2.68 43.95 34.59
N PHE A 514 -2.83 42.73 34.07
CA PHE A 514 -3.92 42.39 33.17
C PHE A 514 -5.26 42.55 33.87
N ASN A 515 -6.27 42.99 33.14
CA ASN A 515 -7.65 43.13 33.60
C ASN A 515 -8.60 42.63 32.49
N ALA A 516 -9.88 42.43 32.82
CA ALA A 516 -10.85 41.88 31.87
C ALA A 516 -11.00 42.75 30.62
N ASP A 517 -11.10 44.07 30.77
CA ASP A 517 -11.50 44.97 29.68
C ASP A 517 -10.38 45.24 28.67
N ASP A 518 -9.11 45.13 29.09
CA ASP A 518 -7.97 45.06 28.17
C ASP A 518 -8.00 43.78 27.29
N LEU A 519 -8.56 42.68 27.79
CA LEU A 519 -8.60 41.39 27.09
C LEU A 519 -9.86 41.21 26.21
N ARG A 520 -10.99 41.84 26.56
CA ARG A 520 -12.26 41.76 25.79
C ARG A 520 -12.12 42.02 24.28
N PRO A 521 -11.32 43.00 23.79
CA PRO A 521 -11.18 43.24 22.35
C PRO A 521 -10.42 42.15 21.56
N ILE A 522 -9.87 41.14 22.24
CA ILE A 522 -9.00 40.12 21.64
C ILE A 522 -9.72 38.75 21.54
N TYR A 523 -10.47 38.39 22.57
CA TYR A 523 -11.15 37.10 22.66
C TYR A 523 -12.57 37.18 22.14
N ASP A 524 -12.97 36.20 21.33
CA ASP A 524 -14.37 36.01 20.97
C ASP A 524 -15.01 35.11 22.02
N THR A 525 -16.09 35.58 22.64
CA THR A 525 -16.89 34.85 23.65
C THR A 525 -18.36 34.74 23.25
N SER A 526 -18.68 34.91 21.95
CA SER A 526 -20.06 34.84 21.42
C SER A 526 -20.73 33.47 21.60
N ASN A 527 -19.95 32.43 21.90
CA ASN A 527 -20.39 31.07 22.22
C ASN A 527 -20.65 30.83 23.73
N LEU A 528 -20.47 31.83 24.59
CA LEU A 528 -20.66 31.75 26.04
C LEU A 528 -21.91 32.52 26.48
N SER A 529 -22.43 32.21 27.68
CA SER A 529 -23.34 33.13 28.37
C SER A 529 -22.58 34.38 28.84
N SER A 530 -23.29 35.47 29.14
CA SER A 530 -22.68 36.69 29.70
C SER A 530 -21.90 36.42 30.99
N ASP A 531 -22.38 35.52 31.83
CA ASP A 531 -21.77 35.19 33.12
C ASP A 531 -20.53 34.30 32.93
N ASP A 532 -20.61 33.30 32.04
CA ASP A 532 -19.45 32.47 31.66
C ASP A 532 -18.35 33.30 31.00
N ALA A 533 -18.72 34.26 30.14
CA ALA A 533 -17.77 35.17 29.50
C ALA A 533 -17.08 36.08 30.53
N ASN A 534 -17.82 36.62 31.50
CA ASN A 534 -17.24 37.41 32.59
C ASN A 534 -16.31 36.57 33.48
N LEU A 535 -16.71 35.35 33.86
CA LEU A 535 -15.89 34.41 34.63
C LEU A 535 -14.62 33.98 33.87
N PHE A 536 -14.72 33.81 32.55
CA PHE A 536 -13.58 33.56 31.66
C PHE A 536 -12.56 34.71 31.73
N PHE A 537 -12.98 35.97 31.53
CA PHE A 537 -12.07 37.12 31.59
C PHE A 537 -11.51 37.37 32.99
N GLU A 538 -12.27 37.10 34.05
CA GLU A 538 -11.79 37.17 35.44
C GLU A 538 -10.67 36.14 35.69
N ARG A 539 -10.88 34.88 35.32
CA ARG A 539 -9.89 33.81 35.50
C ARG A 539 -8.66 34.01 34.62
N LEU A 540 -8.86 34.42 33.36
CA LEU A 540 -7.78 34.71 32.41
C LEU A 540 -6.88 35.85 32.90
N SER A 541 -7.46 36.97 33.35
CA SER A 541 -6.69 38.10 33.88
C SER A 541 -5.96 37.73 35.18
N LYS A 542 -6.56 36.92 36.05
CA LYS A 542 -5.87 36.37 37.24
C LYS A 542 -4.70 35.44 36.87
N LEU A 543 -4.87 34.52 35.91
CA LEU A 543 -3.81 33.62 35.43
C LEU A 543 -2.61 34.39 34.87
N LEU A 544 -2.86 35.38 34.01
CA LEU A 544 -1.82 36.23 33.43
C LEU A 544 -1.13 37.15 34.46
N ASN A 545 -1.76 37.37 35.62
CA ASN A 545 -1.17 38.03 36.79
C ASN A 545 -0.52 37.04 37.78
N GLY A 546 -0.35 35.77 37.42
CA GLY A 546 0.38 34.77 38.21
C GLY A 546 -0.44 33.99 39.26
N ALA A 547 -1.77 33.98 39.17
CA ALA A 547 -2.60 33.07 39.98
C ALA A 547 -2.45 31.62 39.51
N THR A 548 -2.36 30.68 40.44
CA THR A 548 -2.19 29.24 40.13
C THR A 548 -3.45 28.64 39.52
N LEU A 549 -3.30 27.57 38.74
CA LEU A 549 -4.44 26.83 38.18
C LEU A 549 -5.40 26.29 39.27
N LYS A 550 -4.86 26.02 40.46
CA LYS A 550 -5.61 25.57 41.65
C LYS A 550 -6.48 26.68 42.24
N GLU A 551 -5.95 27.90 42.40
CA GLU A 551 -6.70 29.06 42.91
C GLU A 551 -7.84 29.48 41.97
N LEU A 552 -7.71 29.20 40.68
CA LEU A 552 -8.74 29.43 39.66
C LEU A 552 -9.81 28.32 39.61
N GLY A 553 -9.70 27.31 40.49
CA GLY A 553 -10.70 26.25 40.69
C GLY A 553 -10.53 25.04 39.77
N THR A 554 -9.34 24.79 39.23
CA THR A 554 -9.08 23.59 38.40
C THR A 554 -8.27 22.53 39.15
N TYR A 555 -8.61 21.25 38.93
CA TYR A 555 -7.87 20.10 39.43
C TYR A 555 -7.03 19.50 38.29
N SER A 556 -5.83 20.03 38.06
CA SER A 556 -4.96 19.59 36.96
C SER A 556 -4.53 18.12 37.12
N ALA A 557 -4.92 17.26 36.18
CA ALA A 557 -4.40 15.88 36.08
C ALA A 557 -2.89 15.83 35.79
N PHE A 558 -2.31 16.93 35.28
CA PHE A 558 -0.90 17.09 34.97
C PHE A 558 -0.37 18.35 35.67
N PRO A 559 0.58 18.24 36.62
CA PRO A 559 1.16 19.40 37.30
C PRO A 559 2.17 20.08 36.36
N TYR A 560 1.69 21.04 35.57
CA TYR A 560 2.55 22.07 34.99
C TYR A 560 3.10 22.93 36.14
N PRO A 561 4.37 23.36 36.11
CA PRO A 561 4.88 24.31 37.10
C PRO A 561 4.14 25.65 36.94
N ASP A 562 3.51 26.12 38.02
CA ASP A 562 2.84 27.43 38.03
C ASP A 562 3.87 28.53 37.69
N LEU A 563 3.57 29.31 36.65
CA LEU A 563 4.41 30.43 36.22
C LEU A 563 4.17 31.66 37.09
N THR A 564 5.26 32.33 37.50
CA THR A 564 5.15 33.62 38.19
C THR A 564 4.51 34.67 37.29
N ALA A 565 3.96 35.74 37.87
CA ALA A 565 3.39 36.87 37.13
C ALA A 565 4.35 37.43 36.05
N GLU A 566 5.66 37.46 36.35
CA GLU A 566 6.68 37.93 35.41
C GLU A 566 6.94 36.92 34.28
N GLN A 567 6.96 35.62 34.59
CA GLN A 567 7.05 34.57 33.57
C GLN A 567 5.82 34.55 32.65
N GLN A 568 4.62 34.81 33.19
CA GLN A 568 3.39 34.97 32.40
C GLN A 568 3.48 36.19 31.48
N LYS A 569 3.94 37.35 31.97
CA LYS A 569 4.17 38.56 31.16
C LYS A 569 5.15 38.29 30.01
N ILE A 570 6.32 37.74 30.31
CA ILE A 570 7.36 37.42 29.31
C ILE A 570 6.82 36.42 28.29
N SER A 571 6.16 35.35 28.72
CA SER A 571 5.56 34.35 27.83
C SER A 571 4.49 34.96 26.91
N PHE A 572 3.59 35.79 27.45
CA PHE A 572 2.58 36.52 26.68
C PHE A 572 3.23 37.47 25.67
N GLN A 573 4.23 38.27 26.08
CA GLN A 573 4.97 39.15 25.18
C GLN A 573 5.66 38.37 24.05
N SER A 574 6.39 37.30 24.36
CA SER A 574 7.10 36.48 23.37
C SER A 574 6.14 35.83 22.38
N MET A 575 5.06 35.22 22.86
CA MET A 575 4.07 34.55 22.02
C MET A 575 3.33 35.54 21.11
N MET A 576 2.82 36.66 21.64
CA MET A 576 2.11 37.64 20.83
C MET A 576 3.03 38.27 19.77
N ASN A 577 4.28 38.61 20.11
CA ASN A 577 5.23 39.14 19.12
C ASN A 577 5.54 38.13 18.01
N ALA A 578 5.66 36.83 18.33
CA ALA A 578 5.85 35.77 17.33
C ALA A 578 4.66 35.66 16.36
N TYR A 579 3.42 35.75 16.87
CA TYR A 579 2.22 35.79 16.03
C TYR A 579 2.12 37.06 15.19
N LEU A 580 2.38 38.23 15.77
CA LEU A 580 2.32 39.52 15.08
C LEU A 580 3.32 39.63 13.93
N LYS A 581 4.54 39.08 14.09
CA LYS A 581 5.62 39.16 13.09
C LYS A 581 5.21 38.70 11.70
N ASN A 582 4.41 37.63 11.61
CA ASN A 582 4.06 36.98 10.35
C ASN A 582 2.61 37.24 9.93
N ALA A 583 1.86 38.09 10.64
CA ALA A 583 0.39 38.08 10.56
C ALA A 583 -0.18 38.35 9.15
N ASP A 584 0.36 39.33 8.42
CA ASP A 584 -0.09 39.62 7.05
C ASP A 584 0.22 38.46 6.06
N GLU A 585 1.22 37.61 6.33
CA GLU A 585 1.51 36.39 5.55
C GLU A 585 0.40 35.34 5.74
N TYR A 586 -0.06 35.14 6.98
CA TYR A 586 -1.16 34.23 7.29
C TYR A 586 -2.50 34.77 6.79
N PHE A 587 -2.73 36.08 6.87
CA PHE A 587 -3.90 36.74 6.27
C PHE A 587 -3.92 36.59 4.74
N ALA A 588 -2.76 36.71 4.07
CA ALA A 588 -2.62 36.44 2.63
C ALA A 588 -2.91 34.97 2.26
N LYS A 589 -2.72 34.03 3.20
CA LYS A 589 -3.04 32.60 3.09
C LYS A 589 -4.46 32.23 3.54
N GLY A 590 -5.34 33.20 3.74
CA GLY A 590 -6.75 32.98 4.12
C GLY A 590 -6.96 32.58 5.59
N GLN A 591 -5.96 32.78 6.45
CA GLN A 591 -6.00 32.40 7.87
C GLN A 591 -6.32 33.60 8.78
N ILE A 592 -6.77 33.32 10.00
CA ILE A 592 -7.13 34.33 11.02
C ILE A 592 -6.57 33.98 12.40
N LEU A 593 -6.43 34.98 13.28
CA LEU A 593 -6.08 34.77 14.69
C LEU A 593 -7.32 34.33 15.48
N VAL A 594 -7.35 33.04 15.84
CA VAL A 594 -8.40 32.43 16.66
C VAL A 594 -7.89 32.29 18.09
N PHE A 595 -8.54 32.97 19.02
CA PHE A 595 -8.36 32.78 20.46
C PHE A 595 -9.42 31.77 20.96
N GLY A 596 -9.10 30.99 22.00
CA GLY A 596 -10.03 30.06 22.62
C GLY A 596 -10.75 30.66 23.83
N THR A 597 -11.92 30.11 24.18
CA THR A 597 -12.64 30.42 25.43
C THR A 597 -12.23 29.52 26.60
N ASP A 598 -11.05 28.91 26.51
CA ASP A 598 -10.40 28.17 27.61
C ASP A 598 -9.34 29.09 28.22
N PHE A 599 -9.58 29.55 29.45
CA PHE A 599 -8.68 30.51 30.10
C PHE A 599 -7.31 29.91 30.45
N THR A 600 -7.18 28.57 30.45
CA THR A 600 -5.90 27.89 30.69
C THR A 600 -4.96 27.94 29.48
N ASN A 601 -5.47 28.31 28.30
CA ASN A 601 -4.69 28.50 27.07
C ASN A 601 -4.84 29.95 26.54
N PRO A 602 -4.08 30.93 27.08
CA PRO A 602 -4.22 32.36 26.80
C PRO A 602 -3.58 32.79 25.46
N TYR A 603 -3.36 31.86 24.54
CA TYR A 603 -2.61 32.08 23.30
C TYR A 603 -3.48 31.84 22.07
N PRO A 604 -3.32 32.63 20.99
CA PRO A 604 -4.03 32.37 19.74
C PRO A 604 -3.48 31.12 19.05
N ARG A 605 -4.26 30.65 18.08
CA ARG A 605 -3.81 29.78 16.99
C ARG A 605 -4.14 30.42 15.64
N TRP A 606 -3.37 30.08 14.62
CA TRP A 606 -3.80 30.31 13.24
C TRP A 606 -4.95 29.35 12.91
N GLY A 607 -6.10 29.91 12.56
CA GLY A 607 -7.29 29.18 12.16
C GLY A 607 -7.90 29.75 10.88
N PHE A 608 -9.17 29.45 10.66
CA PHE A 608 -9.91 29.78 9.44
C PHE A 608 -11.23 30.45 9.78
N ALA A 609 -11.76 31.26 8.85
CA ALA A 609 -13.03 31.95 9.04
C ALA A 609 -14.24 31.05 8.73
N SER A 610 -14.13 30.16 7.73
CA SER A 610 -15.10 29.08 7.51
C SER A 610 -14.57 27.72 7.97
N ASP A 611 -15.50 26.80 8.28
CA ASP A 611 -15.18 25.37 8.42
C ASP A 611 -14.75 24.74 7.09
N ASP A 612 -15.14 25.31 5.95
CA ASP A 612 -14.83 24.78 4.62
C ASP A 612 -13.44 25.19 4.13
N ASP A 613 -12.88 26.29 4.65
CA ASP A 613 -11.49 26.71 4.41
C ASP A 613 -10.47 25.81 5.16
N ASN A 614 -10.95 25.02 6.13
CA ASN A 614 -10.16 24.23 7.07
C ASN A 614 -9.93 22.79 6.55
N PRO A 615 -8.70 22.42 6.11
CA PRO A 615 -8.43 21.10 5.55
C PRO A 615 -8.77 19.94 6.48
N ALA A 616 -8.66 20.13 7.80
CA ALA A 616 -8.99 19.09 8.77
C ALA A 616 -10.50 18.82 8.82
N TYR A 617 -11.34 19.85 8.76
CA TYR A 617 -12.80 19.67 8.75
C TYR A 617 -13.31 19.19 7.39
N VAL A 618 -12.71 19.64 6.27
CA VAL A 618 -12.98 19.07 4.95
C VAL A 618 -12.64 17.58 4.92
N ARG A 619 -11.46 17.18 5.42
CA ARG A 619 -11.08 15.77 5.55
C ARG A 619 -12.07 14.97 6.41
N GLN A 620 -12.48 15.49 7.57
CA GLN A 620 -13.45 14.78 8.42
C GLN A 620 -14.82 14.64 7.76
N LYS A 621 -15.32 15.67 7.06
CA LYS A 621 -16.55 15.60 6.25
C LYS A 621 -16.48 14.50 5.19
N GLU A 622 -15.36 14.35 4.50
CA GLU A 622 -15.18 13.26 3.52
C GLU A 622 -15.00 11.88 4.18
N LEU A 623 -14.30 11.78 5.31
CA LEU A 623 -14.17 10.54 6.08
C LEU A 623 -15.51 10.07 6.69
N ALA A 624 -16.41 11.00 7.06
CA ALA A 624 -17.75 10.67 7.55
C ALA A 624 -18.63 10.00 6.48
N LYS A 625 -18.43 10.32 5.18
CA LYS A 625 -19.10 9.65 4.04
C LYS A 625 -18.62 8.21 3.83
N LYS A 626 -17.34 7.91 4.14
CA LYS A 626 -16.73 6.57 3.95
C LYS A 626 -17.18 5.53 4.99
N ARG A 627 -17.98 5.89 5.99
CA ARG A 627 -18.38 5.00 7.09
C ARG A 627 -19.48 4.03 6.69
N GLY A 628 -19.47 2.86 7.34
CA GLY A 628 -20.54 1.86 7.26
C GLY A 628 -21.88 2.34 7.80
N PHE A 629 -21.84 3.37 8.65
CA PHE A 629 -22.95 4.25 9.00
C PHE A 629 -22.55 5.68 8.64
N ALA A 630 -22.73 6.07 7.37
CA ALA A 630 -22.29 7.34 6.84
C ALA A 630 -23.08 8.52 7.43
N TYR A 631 -22.45 9.69 7.59
CA TYR A 631 -23.16 10.88 8.08
C TYR A 631 -22.73 12.20 7.44
N SER A 632 -23.71 13.09 7.25
CA SER A 632 -23.58 14.45 6.72
C SER A 632 -23.97 15.52 7.73
N GLY A 633 -24.01 16.78 7.30
CA GLY A 633 -24.47 17.92 8.10
C GLY A 633 -23.41 18.55 9.00
N THR A 634 -23.84 19.40 9.92
CA THR A 634 -22.97 20.19 10.81
C THR A 634 -22.08 19.34 11.72
N ASN A 635 -22.50 18.11 12.03
CA ASN A 635 -21.74 17.16 12.83
C ASN A 635 -20.66 16.41 12.04
N ALA A 636 -20.67 16.41 10.70
CA ALA A 636 -19.72 15.67 9.86
C ALA A 636 -18.26 16.14 9.98
N LYS A 637 -18.03 17.36 10.49
CA LYS A 637 -16.68 17.87 10.83
C LYS A 637 -16.11 17.31 12.15
N TYR A 638 -16.93 16.63 12.95
CA TYR A 638 -16.55 16.08 14.26
C TYR A 638 -16.61 14.54 14.26
N GLY A 639 -15.73 13.95 15.08
CA GLY A 639 -15.80 12.53 15.41
C GLY A 639 -16.73 12.26 16.59
N ARG A 640 -17.07 10.99 16.79
CA ARG A 640 -17.76 10.48 17.97
C ARG A 640 -16.90 10.64 19.22
N ASN A 641 -17.52 11.01 20.34
CA ASN A 641 -16.87 10.99 21.66
C ASN A 641 -16.80 9.55 22.23
N GLY A 642 -16.01 9.34 23.28
CA GLY A 642 -15.76 8.00 23.80
C GLY A 642 -16.96 7.27 24.42
N ASP A 643 -18.06 7.97 24.74
CA ASP A 643 -19.32 7.39 25.21
C ASP A 643 -20.19 6.91 24.01
N GLN A 644 -20.25 7.72 22.94
CA GLN A 644 -20.87 7.33 21.68
C GLN A 644 -20.16 6.11 21.07
N LEU A 645 -18.82 6.06 21.11
CA LEU A 645 -18.04 4.88 20.73
C LEU A 645 -18.37 3.67 21.61
N ALA A 646 -18.39 3.84 22.94
CA ALA A 646 -18.73 2.77 23.88
C ALA A 646 -20.13 2.18 23.66
N LYS A 647 -21.08 2.96 23.13
CA LYS A 647 -22.47 2.56 22.88
C LYS A 647 -22.78 2.17 21.43
N GLY A 648 -21.86 2.41 20.48
CA GLY A 648 -22.14 2.29 19.05
C GLY A 648 -23.22 3.28 18.58
N ASP A 649 -23.17 4.53 19.05
CA ASP A 649 -24.01 5.63 18.55
C ASP A 649 -23.30 6.34 17.39
N TYR A 650 -24.05 6.70 16.34
CA TYR A 650 -23.53 7.36 15.14
C TYR A 650 -24.29 8.68 14.90
N PRO A 651 -23.61 9.81 14.64
CA PRO A 651 -24.28 11.09 14.36
C PRO A 651 -25.19 10.97 13.14
N GLY A 652 -26.37 11.60 13.15
CA GLY A 652 -27.34 11.49 12.06
C GLY A 652 -28.03 10.12 11.94
N TRP A 653 -27.92 9.25 12.95
CA TRP A 653 -28.62 7.96 13.00
C TRP A 653 -29.37 7.78 14.31
N SER A 654 -30.64 7.42 14.21
CA SER A 654 -31.47 6.97 15.33
C SER A 654 -31.43 5.44 15.43
N LYS A 655 -31.07 4.90 16.60
CA LYS A 655 -31.06 3.44 16.85
C LYS A 655 -32.17 3.01 17.81
N LYS A 656 -32.74 1.82 17.59
CA LYS A 656 -33.71 1.18 18.49
C LYS A 656 -33.39 -0.31 18.64
N ILE A 657 -33.69 -0.89 19.80
CA ILE A 657 -33.56 -2.34 20.02
C ILE A 657 -34.70 -3.08 19.32
N VAL A 658 -34.42 -4.27 18.77
CA VAL A 658 -35.41 -5.08 18.05
C VAL A 658 -36.00 -6.15 18.97
N ILE A 659 -37.32 -6.13 19.13
CA ILE A 659 -38.10 -6.97 20.05
C ILE A 659 -38.72 -8.23 19.39
N ASP A 660 -38.20 -8.63 18.22
CA ASP A 660 -38.75 -9.70 17.40
C ASP A 660 -38.50 -11.09 18.04
N ARG A 661 -39.56 -11.91 18.09
CA ARG A 661 -39.53 -13.25 18.67
C ARG A 661 -38.62 -14.23 17.94
N LYS A 662 -38.25 -13.97 16.68
CA LYS A 662 -37.30 -14.81 15.94
C LYS A 662 -35.86 -14.70 16.47
N TYR A 663 -35.51 -13.61 17.13
CA TYR A 663 -34.25 -13.47 17.88
C TYR A 663 -34.42 -13.89 19.35
N TYR A 664 -35.57 -13.57 19.96
CA TYR A 664 -35.82 -13.75 21.40
C TYR A 664 -37.12 -14.52 21.66
N SER A 665 -37.03 -15.82 21.95
CA SER A 665 -38.21 -16.70 22.14
C SER A 665 -39.19 -16.22 23.23
N ASN A 666 -38.70 -15.50 24.23
CA ASN A 666 -39.47 -14.89 25.31
C ASN A 666 -40.02 -13.48 24.99
N GLY A 667 -39.73 -12.93 23.79
CA GLY A 667 -40.09 -11.58 23.37
C GLY A 667 -39.36 -10.44 24.11
N LYS A 668 -38.29 -10.74 24.86
CA LYS A 668 -37.53 -9.77 25.67
C LYS A 668 -36.05 -9.77 25.23
N PRO A 669 -35.60 -8.78 24.44
CA PRO A 669 -34.20 -8.66 24.09
C PRO A 669 -33.37 -8.30 25.35
N PRO A 670 -32.16 -8.86 25.52
CA PRO A 670 -31.26 -8.40 26.57
C PRO A 670 -30.73 -7.01 26.20
N VAL A 671 -30.63 -6.12 27.19
CA VAL A 671 -30.12 -4.75 27.04
C VAL A 671 -28.78 -4.61 27.74
N TRP A 672 -27.92 -3.70 27.26
CA TRP A 672 -26.72 -3.28 27.99
C TRP A 672 -27.11 -2.79 29.40
N LYS A 673 -26.60 -3.47 30.43
CA LYS A 673 -26.71 -3.07 31.83
C LYS A 673 -25.37 -2.51 32.30
N THR A 674 -25.41 -1.47 33.12
CA THR A 674 -24.21 -0.90 33.75
C THR A 674 -24.03 -1.52 35.14
N ASP A 675 -22.82 -1.96 35.48
CA ASP A 675 -22.46 -2.43 36.83
C ASP A 675 -21.91 -1.30 37.73
N SER A 676 -21.54 -1.64 38.97
CA SER A 676 -20.98 -0.69 39.95
C SER A 676 -19.60 -0.13 39.59
N SER A 677 -18.91 -0.69 38.60
CA SER A 677 -17.67 -0.14 38.02
C SER A 677 -17.92 0.78 36.81
N GLY A 678 -19.20 1.04 36.49
CA GLY A 678 -19.59 1.82 35.31
C GLY A 678 -19.36 1.09 33.98
N ARG A 679 -19.07 -0.22 34.03
CA ARG A 679 -18.91 -1.07 32.86
C ARG A 679 -20.26 -1.58 32.36
N GLN A 680 -20.39 -1.67 31.04
CA GLN A 680 -21.57 -2.22 30.39
C GLN A 680 -21.39 -3.69 30.01
N TRP A 681 -22.40 -4.51 30.30
CA TRP A 681 -22.48 -5.93 29.99
C TRP A 681 -23.86 -6.30 29.43
N ILE A 682 -23.97 -7.40 28.66
CA ILE A 682 -25.26 -7.92 28.15
C ILE A 682 -25.66 -9.17 28.95
N PRO A 683 -26.86 -9.18 29.59
CA PRO A 683 -27.35 -10.33 30.35
C PRO A 683 -27.72 -11.52 29.46
N ASP A 684 -28.08 -12.63 30.11
CA ASP A 684 -28.65 -13.82 29.48
C ASP A 684 -27.72 -14.40 28.40
N GLY A 685 -28.20 -14.51 27.15
CA GLY A 685 -27.41 -14.99 26.01
C GLY A 685 -26.32 -14.03 25.51
N GLY A 686 -26.23 -12.81 26.03
CA GLY A 686 -25.15 -11.86 25.73
C GLY A 686 -25.14 -11.26 24.32
N ILE A 687 -26.24 -11.41 23.57
CA ILE A 687 -26.40 -10.90 22.19
C ILE A 687 -27.68 -10.06 22.08
N SER A 688 -27.56 -8.79 21.67
CA SER A 688 -28.69 -7.87 21.43
C SER A 688 -28.71 -7.37 19.97
N VAL A 689 -29.88 -7.18 19.35
CA VAL A 689 -30.00 -6.69 17.96
C VAL A 689 -30.63 -5.30 17.94
N TRP A 690 -30.00 -4.41 17.17
CA TRP A 690 -30.39 -3.00 17.05
C TRP A 690 -30.62 -2.65 15.58
N GLU A 691 -31.71 -1.93 15.31
CA GLU A 691 -32.03 -1.36 13.99
C GLU A 691 -31.69 0.14 13.99
N TYR A 692 -30.87 0.54 13.03
CA TYR A 692 -30.46 1.91 12.78
C TYR A 692 -31.28 2.47 11.63
N THR A 693 -31.82 3.66 11.83
CA THR A 693 -32.55 4.45 10.83
C THR A 693 -31.84 5.79 10.68
N PRO A 694 -31.53 6.24 9.45
CA PRO A 694 -30.93 7.55 9.25
C PRO A 694 -31.95 8.64 9.59
N ASN A 695 -31.47 9.77 10.10
CA ASN A 695 -32.29 10.95 10.33
C ASN A 695 -32.51 11.73 9.02
N ASP A 696 -33.53 12.58 8.97
CA ASP A 696 -33.89 13.36 7.77
C ASP A 696 -32.81 14.37 7.34
N ASP A 697 -31.93 14.81 8.27
CA ASP A 697 -30.78 15.68 8.00
C ASP A 697 -29.53 14.91 7.51
N ASN A 698 -29.59 13.56 7.53
CA ASN A 698 -28.50 12.69 7.14
C ASN A 698 -28.66 12.15 5.71
N PHE A 699 -28.45 13.02 4.71
CA PHE A 699 -28.49 12.68 3.29
C PHE A 699 -27.58 11.50 2.89
N GLU A 700 -26.45 11.28 3.57
CA GLU A 700 -25.56 10.15 3.27
C GLU A 700 -26.06 8.84 3.88
N GLY A 701 -26.59 8.88 5.11
CA GLY A 701 -27.24 7.73 5.72
C GLY A 701 -28.55 7.34 5.02
N LEU A 702 -29.31 8.32 4.49
CA LEU A 702 -30.51 8.08 3.70
C LEU A 702 -30.24 7.25 2.43
N LYS A 703 -29.04 7.36 1.81
CA LYS A 703 -28.61 6.50 0.70
C LYS A 703 -28.33 5.06 1.14
N GLN A 704 -27.88 4.86 2.38
CA GLN A 704 -27.60 3.53 2.96
C GLN A 704 -28.87 2.85 3.50
N GLY A 705 -29.92 3.61 3.82
CA GLY A 705 -31.19 3.10 4.32
C GLY A 705 -31.09 2.51 5.73
N LYS A 706 -32.07 1.66 6.11
CA LYS A 706 -32.09 1.03 7.44
C LYS A 706 -31.14 -0.16 7.50
N GLN A 707 -30.37 -0.25 8.58
CA GLN A 707 -29.39 -1.31 8.81
C GLN A 707 -29.63 -2.00 10.17
N LYS A 708 -29.19 -3.26 10.30
CA LYS A 708 -29.28 -4.02 11.55
C LYS A 708 -27.93 -4.53 12.00
N MET A 709 -27.64 -4.34 13.29
CA MET A 709 -26.38 -4.73 13.92
C MET A 709 -26.62 -5.59 15.16
N ALA A 710 -25.89 -6.70 15.25
CA ALA A 710 -25.79 -7.48 16.47
C ALA A 710 -24.71 -6.89 17.38
N PHE A 711 -25.03 -6.72 18.65
CA PHE A 711 -24.10 -6.35 19.72
C PHE A 711 -23.84 -7.58 20.58
N MET A 712 -22.57 -7.89 20.79
CA MET A 712 -22.06 -9.05 21.52
C MET A 712 -21.19 -8.61 22.69
N ASP A 713 -21.42 -9.20 23.86
CA ASP A 713 -20.53 -9.08 25.02
C ASP A 713 -19.54 -10.26 25.05
N ALA A 714 -18.28 -10.02 24.69
CA ALA A 714 -17.25 -11.06 24.70
C ALA A 714 -16.93 -11.59 26.10
N SER A 715 -17.33 -10.89 27.17
CA SER A 715 -17.21 -11.41 28.53
C SER A 715 -18.28 -12.48 28.86
N ASN A 716 -19.28 -12.67 28.00
CA ASN A 716 -20.33 -13.70 28.15
C ASN A 716 -19.99 -14.95 27.31
N PRO A 717 -19.68 -16.11 27.91
CA PRO A 717 -19.24 -17.30 27.17
C PRO A 717 -20.32 -17.91 26.28
N ASN A 718 -21.61 -17.68 26.56
CA ASN A 718 -22.68 -18.10 25.65
C ASN A 718 -22.65 -17.28 24.35
N ALA A 719 -22.43 -15.96 24.46
CA ALA A 719 -22.34 -15.09 23.30
C ALA A 719 -21.15 -15.46 22.40
N VAL A 720 -19.99 -15.73 23.00
CA VAL A 720 -18.77 -16.22 22.31
C VAL A 720 -19.05 -17.51 21.53
N ARG A 721 -19.74 -18.48 22.14
CA ARG A 721 -20.10 -19.76 21.49
C ARG A 721 -21.15 -19.58 20.38
N ASP A 722 -22.18 -18.77 20.63
CA ASP A 722 -23.41 -18.81 19.83
C ASP A 722 -23.46 -17.77 18.70
N ILE A 723 -22.62 -16.71 18.73
CA ILE A 723 -22.71 -15.58 17.79
C ILE A 723 -22.65 -15.99 16.32
N ILE A 724 -21.76 -16.90 15.93
CA ILE A 724 -21.63 -17.34 14.53
C ILE A 724 -22.88 -18.09 14.07
N THR A 725 -23.46 -18.93 14.93
CA THR A 725 -24.72 -19.63 14.66
C THR A 725 -25.90 -18.66 14.62
N PHE A 726 -25.89 -17.62 15.46
CA PHE A 726 -26.91 -16.56 15.48
C PHE A 726 -26.90 -15.74 14.18
N LEU A 727 -25.73 -15.29 13.72
CA LEU A 727 -25.57 -14.51 12.49
C LEU A 727 -25.89 -15.34 11.24
N LYS A 728 -25.48 -16.61 11.18
CA LYS A 728 -25.83 -17.53 10.07
C LYS A 728 -27.34 -17.78 9.95
N LYS A 729 -28.10 -17.64 11.05
CA LYS A 729 -29.57 -17.77 11.07
C LYS A 729 -30.33 -16.48 10.75
N ASN A 730 -29.67 -15.32 10.76
CA ASN A 730 -30.29 -14.01 10.60
C ASN A 730 -29.53 -13.18 9.54
N PRO A 731 -29.68 -13.51 8.25
CA PRO A 731 -28.90 -12.91 7.16
C PRO A 731 -29.21 -11.43 6.92
N GLU A 732 -30.29 -10.89 7.50
CA GLU A 732 -30.61 -9.45 7.44
C GLU A 732 -29.82 -8.59 8.46
N ILE A 733 -28.96 -9.20 9.27
CA ILE A 733 -28.01 -8.50 10.14
C ILE A 733 -26.71 -8.27 9.34
N THR A 734 -26.37 -6.99 9.13
CA THR A 734 -25.22 -6.56 8.30
C THR A 734 -24.06 -5.98 9.13
N GLY A 735 -24.28 -5.71 10.42
CA GLY A 735 -23.27 -5.23 11.36
C GLY A 735 -23.02 -6.18 12.54
N LEU A 736 -21.80 -6.18 13.05
CA LEU A 736 -21.41 -6.86 14.29
C LEU A 736 -20.56 -5.92 15.16
N PHE A 737 -21.00 -5.67 16.39
CA PHE A 737 -20.26 -4.92 17.41
C PHE A 737 -19.91 -5.87 18.56
N ILE A 738 -18.62 -6.14 18.78
CA ILE A 738 -18.13 -6.96 19.90
C ILE A 738 -17.48 -6.03 20.93
N LYS A 739 -17.90 -6.09 22.20
CA LYS A 739 -17.33 -5.33 23.32
C LYS A 739 -16.74 -6.26 24.38
N ASN A 740 -15.97 -5.71 25.32
CA ASN A 740 -15.39 -6.42 26.47
C ASN A 740 -14.44 -7.56 26.06
N ILE A 741 -13.74 -7.43 24.92
CA ILE A 741 -12.76 -8.43 24.47
C ILE A 741 -11.55 -8.36 25.40
N GLY A 742 -11.29 -9.44 26.12
CA GLY A 742 -10.18 -9.55 27.06
C GLY A 742 -10.49 -9.14 28.51
N THR A 743 -11.70 -8.63 28.81
CA THR A 743 -12.04 -8.07 30.15
C THR A 743 -11.92 -9.09 31.30
N LYS A 744 -12.15 -10.38 31.03
CA LYS A 744 -12.05 -11.47 32.02
C LYS A 744 -10.77 -12.31 31.89
N ASN A 745 -10.09 -12.21 30.76
CA ASN A 745 -8.85 -12.92 30.46
C ASN A 745 -8.09 -12.08 29.40
N PRO A 746 -6.93 -11.46 29.73
CA PRO A 746 -6.16 -10.68 28.77
C PRO A 746 -5.76 -11.45 27.50
N ASP A 747 -5.71 -12.79 27.58
CA ASP A 747 -5.42 -13.73 26.49
C ASP A 747 -6.71 -14.33 25.89
N GLN A 748 -7.80 -13.56 25.83
CA GLN A 748 -9.03 -13.98 25.16
C GLN A 748 -8.86 -13.99 23.64
N ASP A 749 -8.74 -15.19 23.06
CA ASP A 749 -8.75 -15.37 21.62
C ASP A 749 -10.17 -15.24 21.02
N ILE A 750 -10.26 -14.61 19.86
CA ILE A 750 -11.47 -14.48 19.02
C ILE A 750 -11.25 -14.98 17.58
N THR A 751 -10.12 -15.64 17.30
CA THR A 751 -9.75 -16.22 16.00
C THR A 751 -10.91 -16.96 15.34
N ASP A 752 -11.51 -17.93 16.03
CA ASP A 752 -12.60 -18.73 15.44
C ASP A 752 -13.88 -17.93 15.16
N ILE A 753 -14.13 -16.82 15.88
CA ILE A 753 -15.22 -15.90 15.54
C ILE A 753 -14.87 -15.19 14.23
N LEU A 754 -13.73 -14.50 14.17
CA LEU A 754 -13.35 -13.68 13.02
C LEU A 754 -13.20 -14.53 11.73
N ARG A 755 -12.57 -15.70 11.84
CA ARG A 755 -12.48 -16.74 10.80
C ARG A 755 -13.85 -17.15 10.26
N ASN A 756 -14.84 -17.32 11.14
CA ASN A 756 -16.18 -17.79 10.77
C ASN A 756 -17.23 -16.68 10.56
N ILE A 757 -16.85 -15.39 10.61
CA ILE A 757 -17.77 -14.28 10.30
C ILE A 757 -18.42 -14.51 8.92
N PRO A 758 -19.78 -14.52 8.85
CA PRO A 758 -20.53 -14.64 7.60
C PRO A 758 -20.37 -13.42 6.70
N SER A 759 -20.42 -13.62 5.38
CA SER A 759 -20.09 -12.60 4.38
C SER A 759 -21.13 -11.47 4.24
N GLN A 760 -22.32 -11.58 4.84
CA GLN A 760 -23.27 -10.46 4.96
C GLN A 760 -22.84 -9.39 5.97
N ILE A 761 -21.91 -9.70 6.88
CA ILE A 761 -21.39 -8.72 7.84
C ILE A 761 -20.41 -7.81 7.09
N LYS A 762 -20.81 -6.55 6.89
CA LYS A 762 -20.03 -5.51 6.20
C LYS A 762 -19.41 -4.48 7.15
N ASN A 763 -20.01 -4.33 8.34
CA ASN A 763 -19.59 -3.39 9.37
C ASN A 763 -19.16 -4.18 10.62
N LEU A 764 -17.90 -4.07 11.04
CA LEU A 764 -17.35 -4.76 12.19
C LEU A 764 -16.72 -3.77 13.18
N SER A 765 -17.16 -3.80 14.44
CA SER A 765 -16.58 -3.00 15.53
C SER A 765 -16.06 -3.92 16.63
N LEU A 766 -14.81 -3.76 17.05
CA LEU A 766 -14.14 -4.60 18.06
C LEU A 766 -13.61 -3.73 19.22
N GLY A 767 -14.17 -3.90 20.43
CA GLY A 767 -13.82 -3.19 21.65
C GLY A 767 -12.96 -4.03 22.61
N PHE A 768 -11.67 -3.70 22.67
CA PHE A 768 -10.65 -4.42 23.44
C PHE A 768 -10.33 -3.79 24.80
N ASP A 769 -10.20 -4.64 25.80
CA ASP A 769 -9.75 -4.30 27.16
C ASP A 769 -8.35 -4.88 27.46
N THR A 770 -7.70 -5.43 26.43
CA THR A 770 -6.36 -6.00 26.41
C THR A 770 -5.57 -5.42 25.22
N GLN A 771 -4.24 -5.38 25.32
CA GLN A 771 -3.38 -5.07 24.15
C GLN A 771 -3.15 -6.30 23.25
N LYS A 772 -3.55 -7.51 23.69
CA LYS A 772 -3.43 -8.76 22.92
C LYS A 772 -4.61 -8.89 21.95
N ILE A 773 -4.47 -8.35 20.74
CA ILE A 773 -5.51 -8.35 19.69
C ILE A 773 -5.59 -9.68 18.91
N LEU A 774 -5.67 -10.79 19.65
CA LEU A 774 -5.62 -12.16 19.11
C LEU A 774 -6.69 -12.42 18.05
N GLY A 775 -6.32 -13.15 17.00
CA GLY A 775 -7.19 -13.52 15.88
C GLY A 775 -7.44 -12.46 14.82
N LEU A 776 -6.98 -11.21 15.01
CA LEU A 776 -7.25 -10.11 14.06
C LEU A 776 -6.70 -10.37 12.64
N GLY A 777 -5.64 -11.19 12.52
CA GLY A 777 -5.09 -11.62 11.23
C GLY A 777 -6.10 -12.38 10.34
N GLU A 778 -7.13 -13.01 10.90
CA GLU A 778 -8.20 -13.69 10.13
C GLU A 778 -9.00 -12.73 9.23
N LEU A 779 -8.98 -11.42 9.52
CA LEU A 779 -9.63 -10.42 8.67
C LEU A 779 -8.98 -10.31 7.28
N ARG A 780 -7.72 -10.76 7.10
CA ARG A 780 -6.99 -10.69 5.80
C ARG A 780 -7.76 -11.36 4.65
N ASN A 781 -8.57 -12.38 4.97
CA ASN A 781 -9.38 -13.16 4.02
C ASN A 781 -10.87 -12.77 4.03
N LYS A 782 -11.22 -11.56 4.48
CA LYS A 782 -12.60 -11.09 4.67
C LYS A 782 -12.80 -9.69 4.08
N THR A 783 -13.93 -9.47 3.41
CA THR A 783 -14.26 -8.17 2.79
C THR A 783 -15.25 -7.38 3.64
N PHE A 784 -14.80 -6.25 4.20
CA PHE A 784 -15.61 -5.33 5.00
C PHE A 784 -15.68 -3.94 4.38
N THR A 785 -16.87 -3.31 4.44
CA THR A 785 -17.05 -1.89 4.13
C THR A 785 -16.40 -1.03 5.23
N GLN A 786 -16.59 -1.42 6.49
CA GLN A 786 -15.95 -0.76 7.64
C GLN A 786 -15.45 -1.77 8.66
N VAL A 787 -14.19 -1.60 9.09
CA VAL A 787 -13.70 -2.13 10.38
C VAL A 787 -13.47 -0.96 11.34
N GLU A 788 -13.74 -1.15 12.62
CA GLU A 788 -13.57 -0.18 13.70
C GLU A 788 -12.91 -0.89 14.89
N LEU A 789 -11.76 -0.38 15.36
CA LEU A 789 -11.04 -0.95 16.50
C LEU A 789 -11.04 0.05 17.66
N LEU A 790 -11.60 -0.35 18.80
CA LEU A 790 -11.81 0.46 19.99
C LEU A 790 -11.11 -0.15 21.20
N THR A 791 -10.79 0.65 22.21
CA THR A 791 -10.27 0.16 23.50
C THR A 791 -10.70 1.00 24.70
N SER A 792 -10.85 0.36 25.87
CA SER A 792 -11.01 1.03 27.18
C SER A 792 -9.67 1.34 27.88
N LEU A 793 -8.54 0.93 27.28
CA LEU A 793 -7.18 1.27 27.70
C LEU A 793 -6.74 2.61 27.07
N ARG A 794 -5.53 3.09 27.39
CA ARG A 794 -4.93 4.24 26.69
C ARG A 794 -4.78 3.88 25.20
N ASN A 795 -5.42 4.61 24.30
CA ASN A 795 -5.53 4.24 22.88
C ASN A 795 -4.36 4.71 22.00
N ALA A 796 -3.63 5.75 22.42
CA ALA A 796 -2.33 6.12 21.86
C ALA A 796 -1.25 5.73 22.88
N ASP A 797 -0.68 4.53 22.71
CA ASP A 797 0.24 3.88 23.65
C ASP A 797 1.15 2.88 22.92
N ASP A 798 2.46 2.97 23.16
CA ASP A 798 3.47 2.38 22.27
C ASP A 798 4.71 1.80 22.97
N ASN A 799 4.66 1.51 24.27
CA ASN A 799 5.83 1.37 25.17
C ASN A 799 6.89 0.28 24.84
N ILE A 800 6.84 -0.38 23.68
CA ILE A 800 7.91 -1.24 23.18
C ILE A 800 9.25 -0.49 23.22
N GLY A 801 10.17 -0.99 24.04
CA GLY A 801 11.49 -0.41 24.27
C GLY A 801 11.56 0.77 25.26
N ASP A 802 10.44 1.25 25.79
CA ASP A 802 10.38 2.46 26.62
C ASP A 802 9.90 2.11 28.05
N ALA A 803 10.87 1.96 28.96
CA ALA A 803 10.73 1.21 30.22
C ALA A 803 9.93 1.89 31.36
N SER A 804 9.07 2.86 31.08
CA SER A 804 8.47 3.73 32.11
C SER A 804 7.10 3.32 32.64
N LEU A 805 6.37 2.40 31.98
CA LEU A 805 4.98 2.06 32.32
C LEU A 805 4.70 0.53 32.28
N PRO A 806 4.95 -0.22 33.38
CA PRO A 806 4.83 -1.69 33.42
C PRO A 806 3.39 -2.24 33.37
N ARG A 807 2.41 -1.44 32.93
CA ARG A 807 1.00 -1.85 32.73
C ARG A 807 0.65 -2.11 31.26
N TYR A 808 1.55 -1.79 30.32
CA TYR A 808 1.26 -1.72 28.89
C TYR A 808 2.44 -2.20 28.02
N ASN A 809 2.99 -3.37 28.36
CA ASN A 809 4.29 -3.82 27.85
C ASN A 809 4.28 -4.22 26.36
N TYR A 810 3.09 -4.39 25.75
CA TYR A 810 2.95 -4.83 24.37
C TYR A 810 2.85 -3.67 23.36
N GLY A 811 2.28 -2.53 23.78
CA GLY A 811 1.93 -1.41 22.90
C GLY A 811 0.89 -1.76 21.83
N TRP A 812 0.32 -0.75 21.17
CA TRP A 812 -0.58 -0.97 20.04
C TRP A 812 0.19 -1.23 18.74
N GLY A 813 0.31 -2.51 18.40
CA GLY A 813 0.83 -3.00 17.12
C GLY A 813 -0.18 -3.81 16.32
N ILE A 814 0.03 -3.89 15.01
CA ILE A 814 -0.88 -4.48 14.02
C ILE A 814 -0.11 -5.22 12.93
N ASP A 815 -0.63 -6.36 12.48
CA ASP A 815 -0.28 -6.93 11.17
C ASP A 815 -1.17 -6.24 10.12
N PRO A 816 -0.63 -5.33 9.27
CA PRO A 816 -1.47 -4.52 8.40
C PRO A 816 -2.17 -5.33 7.31
N ILE A 817 -1.72 -6.55 6.99
CA ILE A 817 -2.36 -7.41 5.99
C ILE A 817 -3.80 -7.79 6.40
N ALA A 818 -4.12 -7.72 7.70
CA ALA A 818 -5.47 -7.88 8.23
C ALA A 818 -6.50 -6.93 7.56
N PHE A 819 -6.06 -5.80 7.00
CA PHE A 819 -6.93 -4.82 6.36
C PHE A 819 -6.83 -4.76 4.82
N GLN A 820 -6.11 -5.69 4.16
CA GLN A 820 -5.94 -5.66 2.70
C GLN A 820 -7.29 -5.64 1.93
N ASN A 821 -8.32 -6.28 2.49
CA ASN A 821 -9.67 -6.41 1.92
C ASN A 821 -10.71 -5.51 2.62
N VAL A 822 -10.28 -4.49 3.36
CA VAL A 822 -11.15 -3.54 4.06
C VAL A 822 -11.24 -2.23 3.28
N SER A 823 -12.45 -1.72 3.01
CA SER A 823 -12.64 -0.46 2.28
C SER A 823 -12.26 0.77 3.10
N TYR A 824 -12.55 0.76 4.41
CA TYR A 824 -12.19 1.83 5.34
C TYR A 824 -12.04 1.33 6.78
N VAL A 825 -11.01 1.79 7.50
CA VAL A 825 -10.89 1.62 8.96
C VAL A 825 -11.29 2.92 9.64
N ALA A 826 -12.40 2.89 10.38
CA ALA A 826 -12.96 4.05 11.04
C ALA A 826 -12.20 4.39 12.33
N HIS A 827 -11.80 5.66 12.48
CA HIS A 827 -11.10 6.19 13.65
C HIS A 827 -11.53 7.63 13.92
N ASP A 828 -12.17 7.85 15.07
CA ASP A 828 -12.57 9.18 15.56
C ASP A 828 -11.46 9.85 16.40
N TRP A 829 -11.34 11.18 16.40
CA TRP A 829 -10.34 11.84 17.24
C TRP A 829 -10.86 12.04 18.68
N THR A 830 -10.75 10.99 19.50
CA THR A 830 -11.06 11.04 20.93
C THR A 830 -10.05 10.18 21.70
N ALA A 831 -9.66 10.64 22.90
CA ALA A 831 -8.78 9.89 23.80
C ALA A 831 -9.64 9.06 24.74
N THR A 832 -9.28 7.80 24.98
CA THR A 832 -10.04 6.95 25.93
C THR A 832 -10.06 7.54 27.35
N LYS A 833 -9.02 8.30 27.71
CA LYS A 833 -8.87 8.98 29.00
C LYS A 833 -8.35 10.39 28.73
N GLY A 834 -9.15 11.40 29.08
CA GLY A 834 -8.91 12.81 28.78
C GLY A 834 -9.58 13.72 29.82
N TRP A 835 -9.47 15.03 29.61
CA TRP A 835 -10.13 16.03 30.48
C TRP A 835 -11.67 15.91 30.44
N ASP A 836 -12.21 15.49 29.29
CA ASP A 836 -13.64 15.34 29.01
C ASP A 836 -14.30 14.14 29.71
N ASN A 837 -13.52 13.21 30.26
CA ASN A 837 -14.03 12.09 31.06
C ASN A 837 -13.31 11.89 32.41
N GLN A 838 -12.47 12.84 32.83
CA GLN A 838 -11.80 12.83 34.14
C GLN A 838 -12.81 12.80 35.29
N GLY A 839 -12.80 11.74 36.10
CA GLY A 839 -13.70 11.56 37.23
C GLY A 839 -15.09 11.01 36.89
N SER A 840 -15.37 10.72 35.61
CA SER A 840 -16.58 9.97 35.23
C SER A 840 -16.47 8.51 35.70
N SER A 841 -17.58 7.95 36.17
CA SER A 841 -17.65 6.54 36.58
C SER A 841 -17.78 5.58 35.38
N SER A 842 -18.25 6.05 34.23
CA SER A 842 -18.51 5.22 33.04
C SER A 842 -17.24 4.77 32.33
N VAL A 843 -17.26 3.56 31.72
CA VAL A 843 -16.16 3.08 30.87
C VAL A 843 -16.30 3.61 29.43
N TYR A 844 -15.49 4.62 29.11
CA TYR A 844 -15.33 5.18 27.75
C TYR A 844 -14.44 4.28 26.89
N TYR A 845 -14.61 4.39 25.57
CA TYR A 845 -13.75 3.74 24.58
C TYR A 845 -13.16 4.79 23.63
N GLY A 846 -11.86 4.69 23.33
CA GLY A 846 -11.21 5.45 22.25
C GLY A 846 -10.78 4.50 21.12
N PRO A 847 -10.67 4.95 19.86
CA PRO A 847 -10.21 4.09 18.77
C PRO A 847 -8.71 3.84 18.89
N ILE A 848 -8.29 2.61 18.65
CA ILE A 848 -6.88 2.19 18.76
C ILE A 848 -6.05 2.91 17.70
N GLN A 849 -4.92 3.46 18.12
CA GLN A 849 -3.95 4.12 17.26
C GLN A 849 -2.65 3.31 17.24
N PHE A 850 -2.34 2.69 16.10
CA PHE A 850 -1.16 1.85 15.98
C PHE A 850 0.11 2.68 15.82
N ASN A 851 1.12 2.40 16.65
CA ASN A 851 2.46 3.00 16.51
C ASN A 851 3.54 1.94 16.19
N VAL A 852 3.13 0.68 15.99
CA VAL A 852 3.99 -0.46 15.74
C VAL A 852 3.46 -1.28 14.55
N ILE A 853 4.31 -1.57 13.57
CA ILE A 853 4.04 -2.60 12.55
C ILE A 853 4.49 -3.94 13.14
N ARG A 854 3.56 -4.87 13.37
CA ARG A 854 3.80 -6.20 13.94
C ARG A 854 3.17 -7.28 13.07
N PRO A 855 3.88 -7.84 12.08
CA PRO A 855 3.39 -8.98 11.31
C PRO A 855 3.24 -10.21 12.21
N GLY A 856 2.19 -11.00 11.97
CA GLY A 856 1.93 -12.22 12.72
C GLY A 856 2.92 -13.34 12.42
N LYS A 857 3.03 -14.30 13.34
CA LYS A 857 3.92 -15.48 13.23
C LYS A 857 3.87 -16.20 11.88
N ASP A 858 2.66 -16.45 11.38
CA ASP A 858 2.41 -17.24 10.16
C ASP A 858 2.09 -16.34 8.94
N THR A 859 2.73 -15.17 8.87
CA THR A 859 2.62 -14.20 7.75
C THR A 859 3.79 -14.38 6.77
N SER A 860 3.49 -14.50 5.47
CA SER A 860 4.52 -14.69 4.42
C SER A 860 5.34 -13.41 4.18
N TRP A 861 6.55 -13.51 3.63
CA TRP A 861 7.39 -12.33 3.41
C TRP A 861 6.75 -11.31 2.45
N ASP A 862 6.02 -11.79 1.45
CA ASP A 862 5.31 -10.91 0.52
C ASP A 862 4.06 -10.28 1.16
N ASP A 863 3.44 -10.95 2.15
CA ASP A 863 2.39 -10.33 2.96
C ASP A 863 2.97 -9.30 3.96
N VAL A 864 4.19 -9.49 4.47
CA VAL A 864 4.91 -8.43 5.20
C VAL A 864 5.17 -7.24 4.27
N LYS A 865 5.73 -7.45 3.07
CA LYS A 865 5.97 -6.39 2.07
C LYS A 865 4.68 -5.60 1.76
N LYS A 866 3.58 -6.31 1.44
CA LYS A 866 2.24 -5.71 1.25
C LYS A 866 1.76 -4.96 2.49
N GLY A 867 1.99 -5.50 3.68
CA GLY A 867 1.65 -4.85 4.95
C GLY A 867 2.36 -3.50 5.15
N PHE A 868 3.64 -3.42 4.80
CA PHE A 868 4.38 -2.16 4.79
C PHE A 868 3.86 -1.18 3.73
N ASP A 869 3.57 -1.63 2.50
CA ASP A 869 3.01 -0.77 1.45
C ASP A 869 1.54 -0.35 1.69
N LEU A 870 0.79 -1.09 2.51
CA LEU A 870 -0.50 -0.63 3.06
C LEU A 870 -0.28 0.58 3.99
N VAL A 871 0.61 0.45 4.98
CA VAL A 871 0.87 1.49 5.99
C VAL A 871 1.54 2.73 5.41
N LEU A 872 2.59 2.56 4.62
CA LEU A 872 3.53 3.63 4.23
C LEU A 872 3.20 4.29 2.90
N ASP A 873 2.36 3.68 2.05
CA ASP A 873 2.01 4.24 0.75
C ASP A 873 0.50 4.28 0.47
N THR A 874 -0.14 3.11 0.34
CA THR A 874 -1.48 3.01 -0.25
C THR A 874 -2.64 3.36 0.69
N LYS A 875 -2.44 3.26 2.03
CA LYS A 875 -3.41 3.65 3.07
C LYS A 875 -2.82 4.64 4.10
N LYS A 876 -1.76 5.38 3.73
CA LYS A 876 -1.10 6.37 4.61
C LYS A 876 -2.00 7.51 5.10
N ASP A 877 -3.16 7.73 4.47
CA ASP A 877 -4.19 8.67 4.90
C ASP A 877 -5.12 8.11 6.01
N TRP A 878 -5.06 6.80 6.29
CA TRP A 878 -5.87 6.16 7.32
C TRP A 878 -5.34 6.47 8.71
N ARG A 879 -6.15 7.24 9.45
CA ARG A 879 -5.84 7.72 10.79
C ARG A 879 -5.37 6.64 11.77
N VAL A 880 -5.81 5.39 11.61
CA VAL A 880 -5.39 4.24 12.45
C VAL A 880 -3.88 3.95 12.40
N PHE A 881 -3.22 4.26 11.28
CA PHE A 881 -1.78 4.06 11.06
C PHE A 881 -0.94 5.30 11.34
N ASN A 882 -1.53 6.51 11.33
CA ASN A 882 -0.75 7.69 11.67
C ASN A 882 -0.44 7.68 13.17
N GLY A 883 0.86 7.59 13.54
CA GLY A 883 1.34 7.61 14.92
C GLY A 883 0.98 8.89 15.70
N GLN A 884 1.31 8.96 17.00
CA GLN A 884 0.68 9.88 18.00
C GLN A 884 0.38 11.31 17.52
N PHE A 885 1.24 11.88 16.67
CA PHE A 885 1.21 13.25 16.17
C PHE A 885 0.06 13.62 15.21
N GLY A 886 -0.70 12.65 14.68
CA GLY A 886 -1.87 12.92 13.83
C GLY A 886 -1.53 12.98 12.33
N ASP A 887 -1.93 14.02 11.61
CA ASP A 887 -1.49 14.18 10.21
C ASP A 887 0.05 14.22 10.13
N GLN A 888 0.61 13.70 9.04
CA GLN A 888 2.06 13.47 8.88
C GLN A 888 2.66 12.42 9.84
N GLY A 889 1.85 11.77 10.69
CA GLY A 889 2.27 10.63 11.49
C GLY A 889 2.27 9.31 10.71
N TYR A 890 3.05 8.36 11.18
CA TYR A 890 3.11 6.96 10.73
C TYR A 890 3.58 6.09 11.92
N PRO A 891 3.56 4.75 11.87
CA PRO A 891 4.00 3.93 13.00
C PRO A 891 5.53 3.98 13.09
N ILE A 892 6.09 4.53 14.17
CA ILE A 892 7.55 4.74 14.28
C ILE A 892 8.30 3.51 14.84
N LYS A 893 7.65 2.35 14.97
CA LYS A 893 8.24 1.12 15.52
C LYS A 893 7.89 -0.10 14.64
N ILE A 894 8.79 -1.08 14.60
CA ILE A 894 8.61 -2.36 13.93
C ILE A 894 8.84 -3.48 14.95
N ASP A 895 8.00 -4.50 14.94
CA ASP A 895 8.09 -5.68 15.80
C ASP A 895 7.95 -6.95 14.96
N LEU A 896 9.10 -7.51 14.55
CA LEU A 896 9.19 -8.79 13.85
C LEU A 896 9.27 -9.98 14.81
N SER A 897 9.13 -9.78 16.13
CA SER A 897 9.54 -10.80 17.11
C SER A 897 8.64 -12.04 17.21
N GLU A 898 7.45 -12.00 16.61
CA GLU A 898 6.60 -13.18 16.42
C GLU A 898 6.98 -13.98 15.16
N THR A 899 7.71 -13.37 14.22
CA THR A 899 8.03 -13.91 12.89
C THR A 899 9.36 -14.67 12.86
N GLN A 900 9.71 -15.22 11.69
CA GLN A 900 11.06 -15.77 11.41
C GLN A 900 12.03 -14.76 10.78
N PHE A 901 11.62 -13.52 10.52
CA PHE A 901 12.39 -12.57 9.71
C PHE A 901 13.38 -11.76 10.53
N THR A 902 14.67 -11.94 10.26
CA THR A 902 15.78 -11.34 11.00
C THR A 902 16.17 -9.94 10.53
N SER A 903 15.59 -9.43 9.44
CA SER A 903 15.89 -8.09 8.88
C SER A 903 14.73 -7.55 8.04
N LEU A 904 14.86 -6.33 7.49
CA LEU A 904 13.87 -5.68 6.61
C LEU A 904 14.22 -5.77 5.12
N LYS A 905 15.11 -6.70 4.74
CA LYS A 905 15.60 -6.89 3.36
C LYS A 905 14.47 -6.96 2.33
N GLU A 906 14.59 -6.14 1.27
CA GLU A 906 13.60 -5.96 0.19
C GLU A 906 12.30 -5.24 0.57
N ILE A 907 12.11 -4.77 1.81
CA ILE A 907 10.96 -3.91 2.14
C ILE A 907 11.19 -2.50 1.59
N ASN A 908 10.18 -1.92 0.94
CA ASN A 908 10.22 -0.52 0.52
C ASN A 908 9.74 0.39 1.66
N LEU A 909 10.66 0.88 2.49
CA LEU A 909 10.34 1.79 3.59
C LEU A 909 9.93 3.21 3.13
N ARG A 910 9.89 3.51 1.83
CA ARG A 910 9.47 4.81 1.26
C ARG A 910 10.18 6.05 1.90
N LYS A 911 11.44 5.90 2.31
CA LYS A 911 12.28 6.85 3.10
C LYS A 911 11.85 7.11 4.56
N HIS A 912 10.85 6.42 5.10
CA HIS A 912 10.50 6.52 6.52
C HIS A 912 11.64 6.02 7.42
N LYS A 913 11.65 6.49 8.68
CA LYS A 913 12.63 6.15 9.71
C LYS A 913 11.90 5.56 10.92
N PHE A 914 12.47 4.57 11.60
CA PHE A 914 11.79 3.89 12.72
C PHE A 914 12.63 3.95 13.99
N ARG A 915 12.09 4.46 15.11
CA ARG A 915 12.86 4.57 16.37
C ARG A 915 13.22 3.20 16.95
N VAL A 916 12.38 2.19 16.72
CA VAL A 916 12.55 0.87 17.34
C VAL A 916 12.33 -0.23 16.30
N ILE A 917 13.25 -1.20 16.25
CA ILE A 917 13.04 -2.50 15.60
C ILE A 917 13.17 -3.57 16.68
N LYS A 918 12.18 -4.46 16.83
CA LYS A 918 12.28 -5.68 17.64
C LYS A 918 12.41 -6.89 16.70
N LEU A 919 13.51 -7.63 16.82
CA LEU A 919 13.84 -8.79 15.99
C LEU A 919 13.44 -10.09 16.70
N PRO A 920 13.15 -11.19 15.98
CA PRO A 920 12.86 -12.48 16.60
C PRO A 920 14.12 -13.11 17.20
N SER A 921 14.01 -13.70 18.38
CA SER A 921 15.07 -14.50 18.99
C SER A 921 14.50 -15.53 19.97
N SER A 922 15.30 -16.56 20.27
CA SER A 922 15.04 -17.55 21.30
C SER A 922 16.32 -17.79 22.10
N GLY A 923 16.24 -17.69 23.43
CA GLY A 923 17.38 -17.85 24.32
C GLY A 923 18.38 -16.68 24.29
N SER A 924 19.65 -17.01 24.55
CA SER A 924 20.73 -16.04 24.77
C SER A 924 21.34 -15.44 23.50
N LYS A 925 21.09 -16.04 22.33
CA LYS A 925 21.83 -15.77 21.09
C LYS A 925 20.90 -15.50 19.90
N PHE A 926 20.90 -14.27 19.41
CA PHE A 926 20.35 -13.94 18.09
C PHE A 926 21.37 -14.29 17.00
N THR A 927 20.91 -14.73 15.82
CA THR A 927 21.78 -15.07 14.68
C THR A 927 21.31 -14.36 13.42
N LEU A 928 22.24 -13.72 12.71
CA LEU A 928 22.03 -13.05 11.43
C LEU A 928 23.05 -13.59 10.41
N ASN A 929 22.62 -13.88 9.19
CA ASN A 929 23.55 -14.14 8.08
C ASN A 929 24.21 -12.81 7.67
N ILE A 930 25.53 -12.77 7.70
CA ILE A 930 26.30 -11.55 7.40
C ILE A 930 26.15 -11.11 5.94
N ALA A 931 25.77 -12.01 5.02
CA ALA A 931 25.40 -11.69 3.63
C ALA A 931 24.14 -10.82 3.51
N ASP A 932 23.28 -10.79 4.53
CA ASP A 932 22.08 -9.95 4.56
C ASP A 932 22.31 -8.60 5.25
N LEU A 933 23.44 -8.43 5.98
CA LEU A 933 23.69 -7.24 6.80
C LEU A 933 23.62 -5.93 6.00
N GLY A 934 24.30 -5.84 4.85
CA GLY A 934 24.26 -4.66 3.97
C GLY A 934 22.94 -4.44 3.22
N LYS A 935 21.95 -5.30 3.43
CA LYS A 935 20.56 -5.19 2.92
C LYS A 935 19.53 -5.12 4.04
N ALA A 936 19.95 -5.14 5.31
CA ALA A 936 19.05 -5.35 6.46
C ALA A 936 18.16 -4.13 6.81
N GLN A 937 18.54 -2.94 6.36
CA GLN A 937 17.88 -1.64 6.59
C GLN A 937 17.74 -1.22 8.08
N TYR A 938 18.54 -1.78 8.98
CA TYR A 938 18.68 -1.27 10.35
C TYR A 938 19.03 0.22 10.38
N SER A 939 19.76 0.73 9.37
CA SER A 939 20.08 2.15 9.20
C SER A 939 18.86 3.08 9.18
N THR A 940 17.65 2.55 8.95
CA THR A 940 16.38 3.28 9.11
C THR A 940 16.16 3.84 10.52
N ILE A 941 16.83 3.30 11.55
CA ILE A 941 16.71 3.83 12.92
C ILE A 941 17.52 5.11 13.15
N LEU A 942 18.52 5.38 12.30
CA LEU A 942 19.42 6.52 12.44
C LEU A 942 18.73 7.80 11.92
N ALA A 943 18.10 8.51 12.85
CA ALA A 943 17.43 9.80 12.66
C ALA A 943 17.41 10.60 13.97
N ALA A 944 17.18 11.92 13.85
CA ALA A 944 17.10 12.83 14.99
C ALA A 944 15.75 12.70 15.73
N TRP A 945 15.65 11.72 16.62
CA TRP A 945 14.46 11.46 17.44
C TRP A 945 14.29 12.45 18.61
N GLY A 946 15.36 13.13 19.02
CA GLY A 946 15.36 14.13 20.10
C GLY A 946 16.18 13.69 21.33
N PRO A 947 16.35 14.57 22.33
CA PRO A 947 17.29 14.34 23.44
C PRO A 947 16.90 13.20 24.38
N THR A 948 15.61 12.86 24.46
CA THR A 948 15.05 11.82 25.33
C THR A 948 14.68 10.53 24.60
N GLU A 949 14.46 10.60 23.28
CA GLU A 949 14.06 9.45 22.47
C GLU A 949 15.27 8.93 21.69
N LYS A 950 15.66 7.67 21.93
CA LYS A 950 16.84 7.05 21.33
C LYS A 950 16.48 5.90 20.39
N PRO A 951 17.24 5.68 19.30
CA PRO A 951 17.08 4.52 18.43
C PRO A 951 17.45 3.23 19.16
N LYS A 952 16.64 2.17 19.00
CA LYS A 952 16.78 0.90 19.73
C LYS A 952 16.59 -0.30 18.80
N ILE A 953 17.41 -1.33 19.00
CA ILE A 953 17.17 -2.67 18.45
C ILE A 953 16.96 -3.61 19.64
N LEU A 954 15.80 -4.25 19.66
CA LEU A 954 15.32 -5.18 20.68
C LEU A 954 15.27 -6.60 20.10
N PHE A 955 15.14 -7.58 20.99
CA PHE A 955 15.06 -9.01 20.64
C PHE A 955 13.80 -9.65 21.22
N GLY A 956 13.40 -10.81 20.69
CA GLY A 956 12.18 -11.53 21.07
C GLY A 956 12.23 -12.03 22.51
N ASP A 957 13.35 -12.66 22.86
CA ASP A 957 13.68 -13.17 24.18
C ASP A 957 14.55 -12.15 24.95
N GLU A 958 14.11 -11.77 26.16
CA GLU A 958 14.83 -10.83 27.03
C GLU A 958 16.20 -11.36 27.50
N ARG A 959 16.43 -12.69 27.41
CA ARG A 959 17.72 -13.34 27.70
C ARG A 959 18.78 -13.09 26.62
N THR A 960 18.39 -12.60 25.43
CA THR A 960 19.32 -12.38 24.31
C THR A 960 20.39 -11.35 24.66
N ASN A 961 21.62 -11.83 24.85
CA ASN A 961 22.79 -11.05 25.25
C ASN A 961 24.01 -11.24 24.30
N GLN A 962 23.88 -12.12 23.30
CA GLN A 962 24.83 -12.37 22.22
C GLN A 962 24.17 -12.15 20.84
N VAL A 963 24.94 -11.60 19.89
CA VAL A 963 24.58 -11.57 18.47
C VAL A 963 25.65 -12.29 17.66
N TYR A 964 25.25 -13.30 16.89
CA TYR A 964 26.10 -14.07 15.99
C TYR A 964 25.91 -13.59 14.56
N LEU A 965 26.95 -12.96 14.00
CA LEU A 965 27.02 -12.61 12.58
C LEU A 965 27.69 -13.78 11.86
N LYS A 966 26.85 -14.69 11.36
CA LYS A 966 27.26 -15.94 10.73
C LYS A 966 27.68 -15.70 9.28
N GLY A 967 28.81 -16.27 8.86
CA GLY A 967 29.34 -16.19 7.50
C GLY A 967 30.75 -15.63 7.40
N THR A 968 31.25 -15.58 6.18
CA THR A 968 32.64 -15.24 5.83
C THR A 968 32.82 -13.78 5.42
N LEU A 969 34.06 -13.42 5.11
CA LEU A 969 34.40 -12.11 4.51
C LEU A 969 33.79 -11.92 3.11
N SER A 970 33.63 -13.01 2.34
CA SER A 970 32.98 -12.97 1.02
C SER A 970 31.49 -12.66 1.15
N ASP A 971 30.83 -13.31 2.11
CA ASP A 971 29.43 -13.06 2.45
C ASP A 971 29.20 -11.59 2.82
N LEU A 972 30.03 -11.02 3.72
CA LEU A 972 29.96 -9.62 4.11
C LEU A 972 30.06 -8.65 2.92
N ARG A 973 30.98 -8.90 1.97
CA ARG A 973 31.11 -8.09 0.73
C ARG A 973 29.88 -8.23 -0.18
N SER A 974 29.38 -9.45 -0.37
CA SER A 974 28.17 -9.73 -1.16
C SER A 974 26.90 -9.03 -0.61
N GLY A 975 26.92 -8.67 0.68
CA GLY A 975 25.85 -7.94 1.34
C GLY A 975 25.72 -6.48 0.90
N GLY A 976 26.76 -5.87 0.33
CA GLY A 976 26.75 -4.46 -0.08
C GLY A 976 27.13 -3.52 1.08
N LYS A 977 26.32 -2.47 1.33
CA LYS A 977 26.69 -1.36 2.23
C LYS A 977 26.51 -1.70 3.71
N TRP A 978 27.34 -2.61 4.23
CA TRP A 978 27.24 -3.15 5.58
C TRP A 978 27.64 -2.19 6.71
N VAL A 979 28.43 -1.14 6.46
CA VAL A 979 28.94 -0.22 7.50
C VAL A 979 27.82 0.56 8.22
N PRO A 980 26.91 1.28 7.54
CA PRO A 980 25.81 1.98 8.22
C PRO A 980 24.81 1.02 8.89
N GLU A 981 24.68 -0.20 8.37
CA GLU A 981 23.79 -1.23 8.93
C GLU A 981 24.37 -1.84 10.22
N LEU A 982 25.68 -2.09 10.24
CA LEU A 982 26.43 -2.46 11.45
C LEU A 982 26.43 -1.34 12.49
N GLN A 983 26.63 -0.10 12.07
CA GLN A 983 26.56 1.09 12.94
C GLN A 983 25.19 1.17 13.62
N ALA A 984 24.11 0.99 12.86
CA ALA A 984 22.76 1.00 13.40
C ALA A 984 22.51 -0.18 14.36
N LEU A 985 22.97 -1.39 14.02
CA LEU A 985 22.89 -2.56 14.89
C LEU A 985 23.57 -2.30 16.24
N LEU A 986 24.82 -1.83 16.24
CA LEU A 986 25.59 -1.55 17.45
C LEU A 986 24.99 -0.41 18.29
N ILE A 987 24.59 0.71 17.67
CA ILE A 987 23.93 1.83 18.37
C ILE A 987 22.59 1.38 18.98
N GLY A 988 21.77 0.65 18.22
CA GLY A 988 20.46 0.16 18.64
C GLY A 988 20.57 -0.79 19.84
N MET A 989 21.55 -1.70 19.84
CA MET A 989 21.82 -2.60 20.95
C MET A 989 22.40 -1.87 22.17
N LYS A 990 23.31 -0.90 21.96
CA LYS A 990 23.94 -0.12 23.03
C LYS A 990 22.91 0.69 23.83
N ASN A 991 21.87 1.19 23.16
CA ASN A 991 20.78 1.94 23.78
C ASN A 991 19.77 1.07 24.58
N ILE A 992 19.81 -0.25 24.44
CA ILE A 992 19.02 -1.18 25.30
C ILE A 992 19.89 -1.85 26.38
N GLY A 993 21.19 -2.01 26.12
CA GLY A 993 22.19 -2.42 27.11
C GLY A 993 22.25 -3.91 27.45
N THR A 994 21.37 -4.78 26.93
CA THR A 994 21.38 -6.23 27.24
C THR A 994 22.49 -6.99 26.50
N VAL A 995 22.67 -6.73 25.20
CA VAL A 995 23.72 -7.37 24.39
C VAL A 995 25.10 -6.85 24.76
N LYS A 996 26.05 -7.78 24.92
CA LYS A 996 27.47 -7.50 25.25
C LYS A 996 28.47 -8.15 24.29
N THR A 997 28.08 -9.21 23.60
CA THR A 997 29.00 -10.02 22.78
C THR A 997 28.52 -10.14 21.34
N ILE A 998 29.44 -9.88 20.41
CA ILE A 998 29.32 -10.23 18.99
C ILE A 998 30.14 -11.51 18.75
N ILE A 999 29.59 -12.44 17.97
CA ILE A 999 30.26 -13.69 17.56
C ILE A 999 30.38 -13.67 16.03
N VAL A 1000 31.52 -14.10 15.50
CA VAL A 1000 31.80 -14.20 14.05
C VAL A 1000 32.56 -15.49 13.71
N ASP A 1001 32.46 -15.98 12.48
CA ASP A 1001 33.06 -17.26 12.10
C ASP A 1001 34.55 -17.18 11.73
N SER A 1002 35.06 -16.04 11.24
CA SER A 1002 36.47 -15.89 10.83
C SER A 1002 37.19 -14.70 11.47
N GLN A 1003 38.51 -14.83 11.58
CA GLN A 1003 39.41 -13.78 12.07
C GLN A 1003 39.38 -12.54 11.17
N ASP A 1004 39.16 -12.71 9.87
CA ASP A 1004 39.15 -11.61 8.90
C ASP A 1004 37.88 -10.77 9.06
N VAL A 1005 36.72 -11.41 9.27
CA VAL A 1005 35.47 -10.71 9.62
C VAL A 1005 35.64 -9.98 10.95
N LEU A 1006 36.27 -10.61 11.95
CA LEU A 1006 36.58 -9.99 13.24
C LEU A 1006 37.46 -8.73 13.07
N ASN A 1007 38.52 -8.83 12.26
CA ASN A 1007 39.44 -7.73 11.96
C ASN A 1007 38.73 -6.59 11.23
N VAL A 1008 38.01 -6.88 10.13
CA VAL A 1008 37.28 -5.89 9.32
C VAL A 1008 36.21 -5.18 10.13
N ILE A 1009 35.47 -5.89 11.00
CA ILE A 1009 34.51 -5.28 11.91
C ILE A 1009 35.23 -4.34 12.90
N LYS A 1010 36.28 -4.79 13.60
CA LYS A 1010 37.04 -3.95 14.57
C LYS A 1010 37.68 -2.72 13.93
N SER A 1011 38.14 -2.82 12.69
CA SER A 1011 38.74 -1.72 11.93
C SER A 1011 37.72 -0.77 11.30
N SER A 1012 36.44 -1.16 11.23
CA SER A 1012 35.39 -0.29 10.71
C SER A 1012 35.10 0.87 11.68
N GLY A 1013 34.81 2.06 11.13
CA GLY A 1013 34.38 3.21 11.93
C GLY A 1013 33.01 3.03 12.62
N ALA A 1014 32.32 1.91 12.38
CA ALA A 1014 31.07 1.55 13.03
C ALA A 1014 31.30 0.84 14.38
N TRP A 1015 32.51 0.32 14.64
CA TRP A 1015 32.79 -0.47 15.83
C TRP A 1015 32.75 0.37 17.13
N ASP A 1016 32.11 -0.18 18.16
CA ASP A 1016 31.97 0.45 19.46
C ASP A 1016 32.60 -0.43 20.55
N SER A 1017 33.59 0.11 21.25
CA SER A 1017 34.39 -0.62 22.25
C SER A 1017 33.63 -1.03 23.52
N SER A 1018 32.35 -0.67 23.65
CA SER A 1018 31.48 -1.22 24.71
C SER A 1018 30.98 -2.64 24.44
N PHE A 1019 31.23 -3.20 23.25
CA PHE A 1019 30.99 -4.61 22.91
C PHE A 1019 32.28 -5.43 22.94
N THR A 1020 32.15 -6.71 23.29
CA THR A 1020 33.20 -7.73 23.05
C THR A 1020 32.90 -8.43 21.73
N ILE A 1021 33.92 -8.74 20.91
CA ILE A 1021 33.78 -9.60 19.72
C ILE A 1021 34.73 -10.81 19.83
N LYS A 1022 34.22 -12.00 19.51
CA LYS A 1022 34.89 -13.30 19.64
C LYS A 1022 34.67 -14.17 18.40
N LEU A 1023 35.51 -15.18 18.21
CA LEU A 1023 35.31 -16.23 17.21
C LEU A 1023 34.30 -17.28 17.69
N ALA A 1024 33.55 -17.88 16.77
CA ALA A 1024 32.60 -18.96 17.07
C ALA A 1024 33.29 -20.20 17.70
N SER A 1025 34.56 -20.44 17.35
CA SER A 1025 35.41 -21.46 17.97
C SER A 1025 35.71 -21.20 19.45
N GLU A 1026 35.83 -19.92 19.86
CA GLU A 1026 36.08 -19.50 21.25
C GLU A 1026 34.83 -19.56 22.13
N SER A 1027 33.63 -19.45 21.54
CA SER A 1027 32.37 -19.68 22.27
C SER A 1027 32.15 -21.16 22.57
N ASN A 1028 32.46 -22.05 21.62
CA ASN A 1028 32.21 -23.49 21.78
C ASN A 1028 33.17 -24.16 22.78
N SER A 1029 34.38 -23.62 22.95
CA SER A 1029 35.41 -24.18 23.86
C SER A 1029 35.13 -24.00 25.36
N ASN A 1030 34.04 -23.32 25.74
CA ASN A 1030 33.69 -23.05 27.13
C ASN A 1030 32.33 -23.62 27.59
N GLN A 1031 31.55 -24.27 26.73
CA GLN A 1031 30.29 -24.95 27.15
C GLN A 1031 30.56 -26.34 27.76
N GLY A 1032 31.30 -26.36 28.88
CA GLY A 1032 31.40 -27.50 29.79
C GLY A 1032 30.25 -27.59 30.81
N GLY A 1033 29.14 -26.90 30.55
CA GLY A 1033 27.94 -26.87 31.38
C GLY A 1033 26.70 -27.07 30.51
N PHE A 1034 25.74 -27.85 31.02
CA PHE A 1034 24.51 -28.18 30.32
C PHE A 1034 23.66 -26.93 30.04
N ASP A 1035 23.39 -26.65 28.76
CA ASP A 1035 22.14 -26.00 28.39
C ASP A 1035 21.00 -27.00 28.69
N PHE A 1036 19.98 -26.53 29.41
CA PHE A 1036 18.70 -27.21 29.54
C PHE A 1036 17.68 -26.37 28.77
N ASP A 1037 17.13 -26.95 27.70
CA ASP A 1037 16.03 -26.37 26.89
C ASP A 1037 14.73 -26.19 27.69
#